data_AF-A0A6A6TG71-F1
#
_entry.id   AF-A0A6A6TG71-F1
#
_cell.length_a   1.000
_cell.length_b   1.000
_cell.length_c   1.000
_cell.angle_alpha   90.00
_cell.angle_beta   90.00
_cell.angle_gamma   90.00
#
_symmetry.space_group_name_H-M   'P 1'
#
loop_
_entity.id
_entity.type
_entity.pdbx_description
1 polymer ?
#
loop_
_entity_poly.entity_id
_entity_poly.type
_entity_poly.pdbx_seq_one_letter_code
_entity_poly.pdbx_strand_id
1 'polypeptide(L)'
;MYTRRSLVVAIGALSGVVRAQFPPTPEGVTTLDSHVEDGVKISYKENDLCETTEGVRSYSGYVHLPPGALDDLGVQNQTYEINTFFWFFESRKDPENAPLSIWMNGGPGSSSLLAAFQENGPCWVNADSNSTYLNEWSWNNEVNMLYIDQPVQVGLSYDVLTNITLNLADEGTVEVADFSNGVPEQNNTFYVGTYGSQNNQTTTRGTENSARALWNFAQVWFQEFPGYKPNDNRISIATESYGGRYGPGFAAYFQEQNDKITNGTWSQTNQTHILHLDTLFLINSCIDRLVQWPGYPKMAYNNTYGIKAYNQSRYESVIDSLYSDDGCLAQIEHCRNLSIIYDPTNQGFNETVNDVCQEAETFCTANIRDPYFDSDVNYYDISSPGAASYPPPWYEGYLNQPHVQQDLGAPLNWSQSNSAVAQAFRGIGDYNRPGWKEDLAYLLDAGIKVTLVYGDRDYACNWYGGELLSLAIPHSTAGDFASAGYTDVVVNDTYVGGQVRQHGNLSFTRVYESGHEVPAYQPETAYRIFMRALFNFDIATGNTSTLQNSNYSTTGPDNVYNITNEPIKDPGSQCYVLDSAQCTTEQWASVVNGSAEVRNWIVVDANTTSLFPDLGNGTNGTNSTGPSGTGTPTPSASTTGGGAPGESSGAGSRAFGGEVWRVAGLEMGVIGTVVLATGLAMLSVLL
;
A
#
# COMPACT_ATOMS: atom_id res chain seq x y z
N MET A 1 -45.90 63.19 -8.06
CA MET A 1 -44.58 62.91 -8.65
C MET A 1 -44.38 61.41 -8.66
N TYR A 2 -44.50 60.79 -9.83
CA TYR A 2 -44.32 59.37 -10.06
C TYR A 2 -42.89 59.13 -10.57
N THR A 3 -42.15 58.21 -9.98
CA THR A 3 -41.00 57.58 -10.62
C THR A 3 -40.96 56.11 -10.26
N ARG A 4 -41.08 55.28 -11.29
CA ARG A 4 -41.09 53.82 -11.28
C ARG A 4 -39.77 53.27 -10.75
N ARG A 5 -39.83 52.30 -9.83
CA ARG A 5 -38.72 51.38 -9.54
C ARG A 5 -38.84 50.18 -10.47
N SER A 6 -37.79 49.92 -11.25
CA SER A 6 -37.63 48.71 -12.06
C SER A 6 -37.03 47.60 -11.21
N LEU A 7 -37.64 46.41 -11.33
CA LEU A 7 -37.15 45.12 -10.85
C LEU A 7 -35.88 44.74 -11.64
N VAL A 8 -34.82 44.30 -10.95
CA VAL A 8 -33.76 43.48 -11.54
C VAL A 8 -33.62 42.24 -10.67
N VAL A 9 -34.03 41.10 -11.24
CA VAL A 9 -33.75 39.77 -10.73
C VAL A 9 -32.36 39.41 -11.20
N ALA A 10 -31.42 39.21 -10.25
CA ALA A 10 -30.12 38.64 -10.56
C ALA A 10 -30.23 37.12 -10.57
N ILE A 11 -30.02 36.53 -11.74
CA ILE A 11 -29.87 35.08 -11.95
C ILE A 11 -28.49 34.71 -11.42
N GLY A 12 -28.46 34.06 -10.25
CA GLY A 12 -27.27 33.39 -9.73
C GLY A 12 -27.42 31.89 -9.95
N ALA A 13 -26.85 31.37 -11.03
CA ALA A 13 -26.64 29.94 -11.22
C ALA A 13 -25.58 29.75 -12.29
N LEU A 14 -24.34 29.44 -11.88
CA LEU A 14 -23.27 28.81 -12.66
C LEU A 14 -22.07 28.58 -11.72
N SER A 15 -22.17 27.58 -10.84
CA SER A 15 -21.05 27.10 -10.00
C SER A 15 -21.17 25.61 -9.66
N GLY A 16 -21.77 24.83 -10.57
CA GLY A 16 -22.10 23.42 -10.34
C GLY A 16 -21.11 22.39 -10.88
N VAL A 17 -20.09 22.78 -11.64
CA VAL A 17 -19.24 21.82 -12.40
C VAL A 17 -17.84 21.62 -11.77
N VAL A 18 -17.45 22.44 -10.80
CA VAL A 18 -16.10 22.37 -10.18
C VAL A 18 -16.03 21.37 -9.01
N ARG A 19 -17.17 20.93 -8.45
CA ARG A 19 -17.22 20.10 -7.23
C ARG A 19 -16.82 18.63 -7.41
N ALA A 20 -16.74 18.13 -8.64
CA ALA A 20 -16.41 16.72 -8.89
C ALA A 20 -14.89 16.44 -8.92
N GLN A 21 -14.06 17.48 -8.89
CA GLN A 21 -12.61 17.36 -9.11
C GLN A 21 -11.79 17.40 -7.81
N PHE A 22 -12.33 18.04 -6.77
CA PHE A 22 -11.70 18.22 -5.47
C PHE A 22 -12.59 17.63 -4.39
N PRO A 23 -12.01 17.15 -3.28
CA PRO A 23 -12.79 16.70 -2.14
C PRO A 23 -13.73 17.82 -1.67
N PRO A 24 -14.98 17.48 -1.32
CA PRO A 24 -15.87 18.44 -0.71
C PRO A 24 -15.30 18.87 0.65
N THR A 25 -15.63 20.09 1.09
CA THR A 25 -15.24 20.54 2.43
C THR A 25 -15.87 19.62 3.48
N PRO A 26 -15.08 19.02 4.39
CA PRO A 26 -15.62 18.14 5.42
C PRO A 26 -16.71 18.82 6.25
N GLU A 27 -17.85 18.14 6.41
CA GLU A 27 -18.98 18.59 7.24
C GLU A 27 -19.33 17.50 8.25
N GLY A 28 -19.78 17.91 9.45
CA GLY A 28 -20.18 16.98 10.51
C GLY A 28 -19.00 16.32 11.25
N VAL A 29 -17.78 16.86 11.11
CA VAL A 29 -16.60 16.39 11.82
C VAL A 29 -16.63 16.88 13.26
N THR A 30 -16.40 15.96 14.20
CA THR A 30 -16.21 16.27 15.63
C THR A 30 -14.73 16.42 15.91
N THR A 31 -14.34 17.41 16.74
CA THR A 31 -12.94 17.60 17.15
C THR A 31 -12.83 17.60 18.67
N LEU A 32 -11.82 16.90 19.16
CA LEU A 32 -11.40 16.81 20.56
C LEU A 32 -9.96 17.29 20.65
N ASP A 33 -9.68 18.24 21.54
CA ASP A 33 -8.30 18.58 21.92
C ASP A 33 -7.82 17.56 22.97
N SER A 34 -6.60 17.03 22.80
CA SER A 34 -6.05 16.03 23.72
C SER A 34 -5.81 16.60 25.11
N HIS A 35 -6.10 15.79 26.13
CA HIS A 35 -5.74 16.06 27.53
C HIS A 35 -4.46 15.32 27.96
N VAL A 36 -3.95 14.41 27.11
CA VAL A 36 -2.71 13.66 27.33
C VAL A 36 -1.52 14.39 26.71
N GLU A 37 -1.66 14.96 25.51
CA GLU A 37 -0.59 15.63 24.78
C GLU A 37 -0.97 17.05 24.37
N ASP A 38 -0.18 18.03 24.80
CA ASP A 38 -0.43 19.44 24.50
C ASP A 38 -0.37 19.71 22.98
N GLY A 39 -1.44 20.30 22.44
CA GLY A 39 -1.53 20.68 21.03
C GLY A 39 -1.92 19.56 20.08
N VAL A 40 -2.01 18.30 20.56
CA VAL A 40 -2.53 17.17 19.77
C VAL A 40 -4.05 17.18 19.76
N LYS A 41 -4.67 16.76 18.65
CA LYS A 41 -6.13 16.70 18.49
C LYS A 41 -6.57 15.42 17.83
N ILE A 42 -7.80 14.98 18.12
CA ILE A 42 -8.51 13.95 17.35
C ILE A 42 -9.67 14.64 16.63
N SER A 43 -9.75 14.49 15.32
CA SER A 43 -10.98 14.79 14.57
C SER A 43 -11.57 13.48 14.03
N TYR A 44 -12.89 13.33 14.07
CA TYR A 44 -13.53 12.09 13.62
C TYR A 44 -15.00 12.30 13.22
N LYS A 45 -15.51 11.34 12.46
CA LYS A 45 -16.90 11.25 12.01
C LYS A 45 -17.34 9.78 11.99
N GLU A 46 -18.55 9.53 12.46
CA GLU A 46 -19.20 8.22 12.33
C GLU A 46 -19.77 8.09 10.92
N ASN A 47 -19.60 6.92 10.30
CA ASN A 47 -20.14 6.64 8.96
C ASN A 47 -20.60 5.16 8.85
N ASP A 48 -21.41 4.90 7.84
CA ASP A 48 -21.93 3.57 7.46
C ASP A 48 -21.42 3.16 6.06
N LEU A 49 -20.31 3.76 5.61
CA LEU A 49 -19.64 3.35 4.39
C LEU A 49 -19.04 1.96 4.62
N CYS A 50 -19.25 1.05 3.66
CA CYS A 50 -18.71 -0.32 3.68
C CYS A 50 -19.34 -1.24 4.75
N GLU A 51 -19.30 -0.86 6.02
CA GLU A 51 -19.93 -1.60 7.11
C GLU A 51 -21.40 -1.20 7.27
N THR A 52 -22.30 -2.12 6.92
CA THR A 52 -23.75 -1.91 6.89
C THR A 52 -24.51 -2.86 7.84
N THR A 53 -23.79 -3.63 8.66
CA THR A 53 -24.37 -4.53 9.66
C THR A 53 -25.09 -3.72 10.73
N GLU A 54 -26.36 -4.05 11.00
CA GLU A 54 -27.16 -3.34 11.99
C GLU A 54 -26.51 -3.36 13.38
N GLY A 55 -26.32 -2.16 13.95
CA GLY A 55 -25.76 -1.98 15.29
C GLY A 55 -24.23 -1.99 15.37
N VAL A 56 -23.52 -2.18 14.25
CA VAL A 56 -22.05 -2.09 14.18
C VAL A 56 -21.68 -0.69 13.73
N ARG A 57 -20.79 -0.02 14.47
CA ARG A 57 -20.40 1.36 14.17
C ARG A 57 -19.04 1.41 13.50
N SER A 58 -18.84 2.42 12.66
CA SER A 58 -17.55 2.73 12.07
C SER A 58 -17.24 4.22 12.16
N TYR A 59 -15.96 4.54 12.31
CA TYR A 59 -15.48 5.90 12.51
C TYR A 59 -14.22 6.15 11.71
N SER A 60 -14.20 7.22 10.94
CA SER A 60 -13.01 7.70 10.25
C SER A 60 -12.59 9.06 10.78
N GLY A 61 -11.31 9.39 10.67
CA GLY A 61 -10.83 10.65 11.21
C GLY A 61 -9.32 10.79 11.17
N TYR A 62 -8.82 11.74 11.95
CA TYR A 62 -7.42 12.09 12.04
C TYR A 62 -6.97 12.23 13.49
N VAL A 63 -5.75 11.81 13.76
CA VAL A 63 -4.97 12.36 14.88
C VAL A 63 -3.99 13.39 14.32
N HIS A 64 -4.02 14.59 14.88
CA HIS A 64 -3.26 15.75 14.44
C HIS A 64 -2.11 16.01 15.41
N LEU A 65 -0.87 15.77 14.98
CA LEU A 65 0.32 16.13 15.73
C LEU A 65 0.91 17.45 15.21
N PRO A 66 1.15 18.45 16.08
CA PRO A 66 1.78 19.69 15.66
C PRO A 66 3.27 19.50 15.34
N PRO A 67 3.92 20.48 14.66
CA PRO A 67 5.37 20.49 14.53
C PRO A 67 6.08 20.42 15.88
N GLY A 68 7.14 19.62 15.97
CA GLY A 68 7.90 19.37 17.20
C GLY A 68 7.29 18.30 18.12
N ALA A 69 6.15 17.70 17.79
CA ALA A 69 5.49 16.71 18.65
C ALA A 69 6.30 15.43 18.91
N LEU A 70 7.37 15.21 18.12
CA LEU A 70 8.25 14.04 18.24
C LEU A 70 9.64 14.38 18.81
N ASP A 71 9.88 15.63 19.21
CA ASP A 71 11.19 16.09 19.71
C ASP A 71 11.62 15.27 20.95
N ASP A 72 10.69 15.04 21.87
CA ASP A 72 10.89 14.27 23.10
C ASP A 72 11.09 12.76 22.86
N LEU A 73 10.80 12.29 21.65
CA LEU A 73 11.04 10.91 21.18
C LEU A 73 12.32 10.78 20.35
N GLY A 74 13.10 11.87 20.25
CA GLY A 74 14.39 11.90 19.58
C GLY A 74 14.31 11.96 18.05
N VAL A 75 13.17 12.34 17.48
CA VAL A 75 13.06 12.64 16.04
C VAL A 75 13.61 14.05 15.81
N GLN A 76 14.50 14.21 14.83
CA GLN A 76 15.08 15.52 14.50
C GLN A 76 14.32 16.19 13.35
N ASN A 77 14.20 17.51 13.41
CA ASN A 77 13.65 18.36 12.34
C ASN A 77 12.20 18.00 11.92
N GLN A 78 11.35 17.62 12.87
CA GLN A 78 9.92 17.42 12.63
C GLN A 78 9.20 18.79 12.55
N THR A 79 9.41 19.52 11.45
CA THR A 79 8.97 20.92 11.27
C THR A 79 7.60 21.09 10.61
N TYR A 80 6.87 20.00 10.43
CA TYR A 80 5.60 19.92 9.69
C TYR A 80 4.48 19.38 10.58
N GLU A 81 3.22 19.46 10.15
CA GLU A 81 2.13 18.78 10.86
C GLU A 81 2.07 17.30 10.44
N ILE A 82 1.67 16.42 11.34
CA ILE A 82 1.36 15.02 11.02
C ILE A 82 -0.13 14.82 11.25
N ASN A 83 -0.91 14.80 10.16
CA ASN A 83 -2.33 14.48 10.19
C ASN A 83 -2.49 13.01 9.75
N THR A 84 -2.57 12.10 10.72
CA THR A 84 -2.64 10.65 10.46
C THR A 84 -4.10 10.22 10.36
N PHE A 85 -4.53 9.78 9.18
CA PHE A 85 -5.85 9.25 8.95
C PHE A 85 -6.01 7.85 9.54
N PHE A 86 -7.15 7.59 10.16
CA PHE A 86 -7.57 6.28 10.63
C PHE A 86 -8.99 5.96 10.19
N TRP A 87 -9.28 4.67 10.01
CA TRP A 87 -10.63 4.15 9.88
C TRP A 87 -10.83 2.94 10.79
N PHE A 88 -11.68 3.13 11.79
CA PHE A 88 -12.02 2.17 12.81
C PHE A 88 -13.36 1.50 12.52
N PHE A 89 -13.42 0.18 12.62
CA PHE A 89 -14.63 -0.63 12.52
C PHE A 89 -14.78 -1.46 13.79
N GLU A 90 -15.95 -1.37 14.43
CA GLU A 90 -16.29 -2.26 15.53
C GLU A 90 -16.36 -3.72 15.06
N SER A 91 -16.06 -4.64 15.98
CA SER A 91 -16.39 -6.04 15.78
C SER A 91 -17.90 -6.20 15.59
N ARG A 92 -18.30 -6.99 14.60
CA ARG A 92 -19.69 -7.42 14.39
C ARG A 92 -20.20 -8.28 15.53
N LYS A 93 -19.30 -8.87 16.31
CA LYS A 93 -19.61 -9.69 17.49
C LYS A 93 -18.96 -9.10 18.72
N ASP A 94 -19.80 -8.65 19.64
CA ASP A 94 -19.41 -8.22 20.99
C ASP A 94 -18.22 -7.23 21.02
N PRO A 95 -18.35 -6.05 20.38
CA PRO A 95 -17.24 -5.11 20.20
C PRO A 95 -16.62 -4.61 21.51
N GLU A 96 -17.38 -4.60 22.61
CA GLU A 96 -16.83 -4.23 23.93
C GLU A 96 -15.83 -5.28 24.46
N ASN A 97 -15.97 -6.56 24.10
CA ASN A 97 -15.11 -7.64 24.59
C ASN A 97 -14.19 -8.23 23.50
N ALA A 98 -14.30 -7.76 22.26
CA ALA A 98 -13.42 -8.13 21.18
C ALA A 98 -12.05 -7.43 21.31
N PRO A 99 -10.93 -8.13 21.04
CA PRO A 99 -9.62 -7.47 20.96
C PRO A 99 -9.58 -6.51 19.77
N LEU A 100 -8.56 -5.65 19.73
CA LEU A 100 -8.32 -4.77 18.59
C LEU A 100 -7.11 -5.24 17.77
N SER A 101 -7.21 -5.14 16.45
CA SER A 101 -6.06 -5.26 15.55
C SER A 101 -5.87 -3.97 14.76
N ILE A 102 -4.68 -3.39 14.84
CA ILE A 102 -4.21 -2.37 13.92
C ILE A 102 -3.85 -3.06 12.60
N TRP A 103 -4.22 -2.48 11.48
CA TRP A 103 -3.76 -2.90 10.16
C TRP A 103 -2.95 -1.80 9.48
N MET A 104 -1.79 -2.16 8.93
CA MET A 104 -0.96 -1.29 8.10
C MET A 104 -0.44 -2.00 6.84
N ASN A 105 -0.77 -1.49 5.65
CA ASN A 105 -0.12 -1.91 4.41
C ASN A 105 1.32 -1.36 4.32
N GLY A 106 2.04 -1.78 3.28
CA GLY A 106 3.47 -1.54 3.10
C GLY A 106 3.84 -0.37 2.17
N GLY A 107 4.48 -0.70 1.03
CA GLY A 107 5.08 0.25 0.09
C GLY A 107 6.62 0.26 0.11
N PRO A 108 7.28 1.12 0.93
CA PRO A 108 6.73 2.05 1.91
C PRO A 108 5.94 3.18 1.27
N GLY A 109 4.90 3.63 1.97
CA GLY A 109 4.09 4.76 1.55
C GLY A 109 2.77 4.40 0.88
N SER A 110 2.26 3.19 1.11
CA SER A 110 0.98 2.71 0.56
C SER A 110 -0.15 2.80 1.59
N SER A 111 -1.35 3.14 1.12
CA SER A 111 -2.53 3.29 1.96
C SER A 111 -2.99 1.95 2.51
N SER A 112 -3.42 1.98 3.77
CA SER A 112 -4.02 0.84 4.46
C SER A 112 -5.48 0.59 4.05
N LEU A 113 -6.06 1.51 3.26
CA LEU A 113 -7.39 1.34 2.71
C LEU A 113 -7.41 0.33 1.55
N LEU A 114 -6.26 -0.03 0.97
CA LEU A 114 -6.17 -1.19 0.08
C LEU A 114 -6.75 -2.42 0.79
N ALA A 115 -6.22 -2.78 1.96
CA ALA A 115 -6.70 -3.96 2.67
C ALA A 115 -8.14 -3.85 3.14
N ALA A 116 -8.58 -2.64 3.51
CA ALA A 116 -9.94 -2.39 3.97
C ALA A 116 -11.00 -2.71 2.90
N PHE A 117 -10.64 -2.66 1.62
CA PHE A 117 -11.58 -2.86 0.50
C PHE A 117 -11.23 -4.03 -0.43
N GLN A 118 -10.00 -4.53 -0.36
CA GLN A 118 -9.48 -5.57 -1.24
C GLN A 118 -9.02 -6.84 -0.51
N GLU A 119 -8.95 -6.82 0.82
CA GLU A 119 -8.40 -7.96 1.57
C GLU A 119 -9.33 -8.39 2.71
N ASN A 120 -9.25 -7.69 3.83
CA ASN A 120 -9.74 -8.18 5.12
C ASN A 120 -10.75 -7.24 5.79
N GLY A 121 -11.05 -6.10 5.17
CA GLY A 121 -12.04 -5.15 5.69
C GLY A 121 -13.50 -5.58 5.48
N PRO A 122 -14.45 -4.72 5.89
CA PRO A 122 -15.85 -5.11 6.10
C PRO A 122 -16.62 -5.37 4.80
N CYS A 123 -16.16 -4.86 3.66
CA CYS A 123 -16.84 -4.98 2.39
C CYS A 123 -15.85 -5.09 1.22
N TRP A 124 -16.43 -5.46 0.08
CA TRP A 124 -15.81 -5.40 -1.24
C TRP A 124 -16.46 -4.27 -2.04
N VAL A 125 -15.68 -3.66 -2.94
CA VAL A 125 -16.17 -2.65 -3.88
C VAL A 125 -16.60 -3.31 -5.18
N ASN A 126 -17.73 -2.88 -5.76
CA ASN A 126 -18.21 -3.37 -7.05
C ASN A 126 -17.50 -2.68 -8.22
N ALA A 127 -17.57 -3.28 -9.41
CA ALA A 127 -16.97 -2.76 -10.65
C ALA A 127 -17.56 -1.42 -11.15
N ASP A 128 -18.58 -0.88 -10.47
CA ASP A 128 -19.06 0.49 -10.70
C ASP A 128 -18.23 1.54 -9.96
N SER A 129 -17.28 1.11 -9.12
CA SER A 129 -16.48 1.93 -8.21
C SER A 129 -17.33 2.91 -7.40
N ASN A 130 -18.55 2.49 -7.03
CA ASN A 130 -19.54 3.34 -6.38
C ASN A 130 -20.37 2.59 -5.34
N SER A 131 -20.63 1.30 -5.52
CA SER A 131 -21.37 0.47 -4.56
C SER A 131 -20.48 -0.59 -3.92
N THR A 132 -20.91 -1.09 -2.75
CA THR A 132 -20.18 -2.09 -1.98
C THR A 132 -21.09 -3.24 -1.55
N TYR A 133 -20.49 -4.37 -1.16
CA TYR A 133 -21.19 -5.50 -0.55
C TYR A 133 -20.36 -6.10 0.59
N LEU A 134 -21.02 -6.61 1.63
CA LEU A 134 -20.34 -7.13 2.83
C LEU A 134 -19.39 -8.28 2.50
N ASN A 135 -18.21 -8.25 3.11
CA ASN A 135 -17.22 -9.31 3.08
C ASN A 135 -17.57 -10.37 4.15
N GLU A 136 -17.89 -11.58 3.71
CA GLU A 136 -18.20 -12.72 4.59
C GLU A 136 -17.01 -13.10 5.48
N TRP A 137 -15.78 -12.92 4.98
CA TRP A 137 -14.54 -13.27 5.67
C TRP A 137 -13.84 -12.05 6.29
N SER A 138 -14.59 -10.97 6.51
CA SER A 138 -14.02 -9.78 7.15
C SER A 138 -13.44 -10.10 8.52
N TRP A 139 -12.29 -9.52 8.82
CA TRP A 139 -11.66 -9.68 10.12
C TRP A 139 -12.46 -8.97 11.21
N ASN A 140 -13.23 -7.93 10.86
CA ASN A 140 -14.14 -7.31 11.81
C ASN A 140 -15.34 -8.17 12.21
N ASN A 141 -15.46 -9.40 11.71
CA ASN A 141 -16.45 -10.34 12.22
C ASN A 141 -16.29 -10.62 13.73
N GLU A 142 -15.05 -10.62 14.25
CA GLU A 142 -14.73 -10.99 15.65
C GLU A 142 -13.75 -10.02 16.33
N VAL A 143 -13.20 -9.04 15.60
CA VAL A 143 -12.11 -8.18 16.05
C VAL A 143 -12.45 -6.73 15.75
N ASN A 144 -12.14 -5.82 16.66
CA ASN A 144 -12.19 -4.40 16.37
C ASN A 144 -11.03 -4.03 15.43
N MET A 145 -11.30 -3.57 14.21
CA MET A 145 -10.27 -3.33 13.19
C MET A 145 -9.95 -1.84 13.09
N LEU A 146 -8.66 -1.47 13.16
CA LEU A 146 -8.18 -0.11 13.01
C LEU A 146 -7.19 -0.01 11.84
N TYR A 147 -7.65 0.51 10.70
CA TYR A 147 -6.82 0.77 9.53
C TYR A 147 -6.16 2.15 9.66
N ILE A 148 -4.86 2.25 9.43
CA ILE A 148 -4.12 3.51 9.59
C ILE A 148 -3.31 3.80 8.33
N ASP A 149 -3.56 4.95 7.71
CA ASP A 149 -2.71 5.45 6.64
C ASP A 149 -1.47 6.09 7.24
N GLN A 150 -0.33 5.42 7.12
CA GLN A 150 0.95 5.90 7.62
C GLN A 150 2.05 5.54 6.62
N PRO A 151 3.15 6.30 6.55
CA PRO A 151 3.43 7.59 7.19
C PRO A 151 2.56 8.79 6.77
N VAL A 152 2.85 9.98 7.32
CA VAL A 152 2.24 11.23 6.83
C VAL A 152 2.48 11.40 5.32
N GLN A 153 1.46 11.93 4.61
CA GLN A 153 1.32 12.02 3.14
C GLN A 153 0.82 10.75 2.41
N VAL A 154 0.66 9.63 3.11
CA VAL A 154 0.13 8.38 2.53
C VAL A 154 -1.39 8.37 2.53
N GLY A 155 -2.03 7.94 1.44
CA GLY A 155 -3.48 7.78 1.38
C GLY A 155 -4.21 9.08 1.71
N LEU A 156 -4.99 9.08 2.79
CA LEU A 156 -5.65 10.27 3.32
C LEU A 156 -4.86 11.02 4.39
N SER A 157 -3.68 10.53 4.80
CA SER A 157 -2.80 11.26 5.71
C SER A 157 -2.05 12.37 5.00
N TYR A 158 -1.82 13.52 5.66
CA TYR A 158 -1.18 14.68 5.03
C TYR A 158 -0.42 15.56 6.00
N ASP A 159 0.56 16.28 5.47
CA ASP A 159 1.31 17.33 6.17
C ASP A 159 0.67 18.70 5.92
N VAL A 160 0.46 19.04 4.64
CA VAL A 160 -0.25 20.24 4.20
C VAL A 160 -1.02 19.94 2.91
N LEU A 161 -2.26 20.43 2.86
CA LEU A 161 -3.13 20.27 1.70
C LEU A 161 -2.57 21.06 0.51
N THR A 162 -2.26 20.34 -0.56
CA THR A 162 -1.56 20.86 -1.73
C THR A 162 -2.28 20.42 -3.00
N ASN A 163 -2.53 21.37 -3.89
CA ASN A 163 -3.10 21.07 -5.19
C ASN A 163 -2.04 20.48 -6.10
N ILE A 164 -2.37 19.40 -6.81
CA ILE A 164 -1.48 18.75 -7.77
C ILE A 164 -2.20 18.41 -9.08
N THR A 165 -1.40 18.17 -10.11
CA THR A 165 -1.80 17.49 -11.33
C THR A 165 -1.15 16.10 -11.38
N LEU A 166 -1.87 15.09 -11.84
CA LEU A 166 -1.40 13.72 -12.06
C LEU A 166 -1.54 13.37 -13.54
N ASN A 167 -0.44 13.02 -14.19
CA ASN A 167 -0.42 12.62 -15.59
C ASN A 167 -0.02 11.14 -15.74
N LEU A 168 -1.02 10.27 -15.89
CA LEU A 168 -0.80 8.83 -16.07
C LEU A 168 -0.18 8.48 -17.43
N ALA A 169 -0.35 9.34 -18.45
CA ALA A 169 0.28 9.11 -19.76
C ALA A 169 1.79 9.36 -19.74
N ASP A 170 2.29 10.08 -18.74
CA ASP A 170 3.70 10.40 -18.55
C ASP A 170 4.22 9.73 -17.27
N GLU A 171 4.15 8.40 -17.26
CA GLU A 171 4.66 7.55 -16.16
C GLU A 171 4.08 7.89 -14.77
N GLY A 172 2.87 8.47 -14.71
CA GLY A 172 2.25 8.88 -13.45
C GLY A 172 2.88 10.13 -12.83
N THR A 173 3.45 11.02 -13.64
CA THR A 173 4.08 12.26 -13.16
C THR A 173 3.10 13.09 -12.31
N VAL A 174 3.56 13.42 -11.10
CA VAL A 174 2.84 14.27 -10.13
C VAL A 174 3.54 15.62 -10.01
N GLU A 175 2.79 16.71 -10.20
CA GLU A 175 3.32 18.07 -10.08
C GLU A 175 2.48 18.93 -9.13
N VAL A 176 3.14 19.70 -8.26
CA VAL A 176 2.48 20.74 -7.47
C VAL A 176 1.96 21.83 -8.39
N ALA A 177 0.68 22.13 -8.27
CA ALA A 177 -0.02 23.01 -9.20
C ALA A 177 -0.60 24.24 -8.51
N ASP A 178 -0.43 25.40 -9.16
CA ASP A 178 -1.16 26.62 -8.82
C ASP A 178 -2.35 26.82 -9.76
N PHE A 179 -3.55 26.61 -9.23
CA PHE A 179 -4.80 26.78 -9.97
C PHE A 179 -5.37 28.22 -9.91
N SER A 180 -4.56 29.21 -9.52
CA SER A 180 -4.95 30.63 -9.51
C SER A 180 -5.42 31.14 -10.88
N ASN A 181 -4.91 30.55 -11.98
CA ASN A 181 -5.27 30.89 -13.36
C ASN A 181 -6.34 29.95 -13.96
N GLY A 182 -7.00 29.15 -13.13
CA GLY A 182 -8.01 28.17 -13.54
C GLY A 182 -7.52 26.73 -13.36
N VAL A 183 -8.48 25.81 -13.26
CA VAL A 183 -8.23 24.38 -13.12
C VAL A 183 -8.24 23.76 -14.53
N PRO A 184 -7.19 23.00 -14.93
CA PRO A 184 -7.16 22.31 -16.21
C PRO A 184 -8.30 21.30 -16.37
N GLU A 185 -8.71 21.03 -17.62
CA GLU A 185 -9.64 19.95 -17.91
C GLU A 185 -8.99 18.58 -17.68
N GLN A 186 -9.76 17.65 -17.12
CA GLN A 186 -9.33 16.27 -16.87
C GLN A 186 -9.74 15.34 -18.00
N ASN A 187 -9.07 14.19 -18.10
CA ASN A 187 -9.43 13.08 -18.98
C ASN A 187 -8.96 11.75 -18.35
N ASN A 188 -9.06 10.63 -19.08
CA ASN A 188 -8.71 9.30 -18.56
C ASN A 188 -7.23 9.13 -18.18
N THR A 189 -6.34 10.04 -18.59
CA THR A 189 -4.91 10.01 -18.28
C THR A 189 -4.40 11.23 -17.54
N PHE A 190 -5.25 12.23 -17.26
CA PHE A 190 -4.85 13.48 -16.64
C PHE A 190 -5.88 13.89 -15.58
N TYR A 191 -5.42 13.94 -14.34
CA TYR A 191 -6.25 14.23 -13.18
C TYR A 191 -5.72 15.44 -12.41
N VAL A 192 -6.61 16.08 -11.66
CA VAL A 192 -6.27 17.15 -10.72
C VAL A 192 -6.91 16.84 -9.37
N GLY A 193 -6.30 17.32 -8.29
CA GLY A 193 -6.88 17.16 -6.96
C GLY A 193 -6.06 17.83 -5.87
N THR A 194 -6.48 17.62 -4.62
CA THR A 194 -5.79 18.08 -3.41
C THR A 194 -5.21 16.88 -2.67
N TYR A 195 -3.93 16.90 -2.32
CA TYR A 195 -3.19 15.79 -1.70
C TYR A 195 -2.22 16.33 -0.63
N GLY A 196 -1.37 15.48 -0.05
CA GLY A 196 -0.20 15.92 0.71
C GLY A 196 0.83 16.66 -0.17
N SER A 197 1.82 17.29 0.45
CA SER A 197 2.74 18.21 -0.25
C SER A 197 3.64 17.61 -1.32
N GLN A 198 3.77 16.28 -1.37
CA GLN A 198 4.72 15.56 -2.24
C GLN A 198 6.19 15.90 -1.91
N ASN A 199 6.44 16.46 -0.73
CA ASN A 199 7.78 16.81 -0.29
C ASN A 199 8.35 15.69 0.59
N ASN A 200 9.42 15.05 0.11
CA ASN A 200 10.09 13.95 0.82
C ASN A 200 10.81 14.39 2.11
N GLN A 201 10.90 15.69 2.39
CA GLN A 201 11.43 16.25 3.64
C GLN A 201 10.37 16.43 4.72
N THR A 202 9.08 16.41 4.37
CA THR A 202 7.96 16.60 5.31
C THR A 202 7.20 15.30 5.57
N THR A 203 7.96 14.21 5.68
CA THR A 203 7.46 12.90 6.11
C THR A 203 8.43 12.23 7.09
N THR A 204 7.96 11.24 7.84
CA THR A 204 8.81 10.51 8.79
C THR A 204 9.80 9.64 8.02
N ARG A 205 11.07 10.04 8.00
CA ARG A 205 12.12 9.34 7.24
C ARG A 205 12.43 7.99 7.88
N GLY A 206 11.92 6.89 7.35
CA GLY A 206 12.24 5.54 7.80
C GLY A 206 11.30 4.96 8.85
N THR A 207 11.47 3.65 9.11
CA THR A 207 10.59 2.88 10.00
C THR A 207 10.67 3.38 11.44
N GLU A 208 11.88 3.62 11.96
CA GLU A 208 12.09 4.06 13.35
C GLU A 208 11.42 5.39 13.69
N ASN A 209 11.50 6.36 12.78
CA ASN A 209 10.85 7.66 12.98
C ASN A 209 9.32 7.54 12.87
N SER A 210 8.84 6.63 12.04
CA SER A 210 7.40 6.36 11.88
C SER A 210 6.81 5.63 13.09
N ALA A 211 7.58 4.73 13.73
CA ALA A 211 7.20 4.08 14.99
C ALA A 211 6.94 5.09 16.11
N ARG A 212 7.79 6.13 16.19
CA ARG A 212 7.65 7.23 17.18
C ARG A 212 6.43 8.10 16.92
N ALA A 213 6.14 8.38 15.65
CA ALA A 213 4.91 9.08 15.27
C ALA A 213 3.67 8.26 15.63
N LEU A 214 3.67 6.95 15.32
CA LEU A 214 2.55 6.08 15.64
C LEU A 214 2.42 5.83 17.15
N TRP A 215 3.50 5.85 17.92
CA TRP A 215 3.43 5.80 19.37
C TRP A 215 2.68 7.01 19.93
N ASN A 216 3.01 8.23 19.47
CA ASN A 216 2.29 9.44 19.88
C ASN A 216 0.80 9.36 19.48
N PHE A 217 0.51 8.93 18.23
CA PHE A 217 -0.85 8.61 17.79
C PHE A 217 -1.56 7.66 18.76
N ALA A 218 -0.92 6.53 19.11
CA ALA A 218 -1.52 5.47 19.90
C ALA A 218 -1.79 5.94 21.34
N GLN A 219 -0.85 6.68 21.94
CA GLN A 219 -1.01 7.22 23.28
C GLN A 219 -2.24 8.13 23.39
N VAL A 220 -2.54 8.91 22.36
CA VAL A 220 -3.74 9.76 22.33
C VAL A 220 -4.99 8.97 21.96
N TRP A 221 -4.95 8.22 20.85
CA TRP A 221 -6.12 7.54 20.31
C TRP A 221 -6.71 6.51 21.28
N PHE A 222 -5.88 5.64 21.87
CA PHE A 222 -6.36 4.59 22.78
C PHE A 222 -6.90 5.10 24.12
N GLN A 223 -6.55 6.32 24.52
CA GLN A 223 -7.03 6.92 25.76
C GLN A 223 -8.26 7.80 25.55
N GLU A 224 -8.35 8.48 24.41
CA GLU A 224 -9.27 9.62 24.25
C GLU A 224 -10.27 9.47 23.12
N PHE A 225 -10.07 8.55 22.17
CA PHE A 225 -11.04 8.33 21.10
C PHE A 225 -12.35 7.75 21.66
N PRO A 226 -13.48 8.48 21.60
CA PRO A 226 -14.68 8.11 22.35
C PRO A 226 -15.43 6.91 21.77
N GLY A 227 -15.15 6.54 20.51
CA GLY A 227 -15.75 5.40 19.82
C GLY A 227 -15.19 4.05 20.27
N TYR A 228 -14.03 4.02 20.94
CA TYR A 228 -13.39 2.78 21.39
C TYR A 228 -13.25 2.76 22.92
N LYS A 229 -13.99 1.86 23.58
CA LYS A 229 -14.00 1.70 25.05
C LYS A 229 -13.99 0.20 25.41
N PRO A 230 -12.84 -0.47 25.24
CA PRO A 230 -12.77 -1.92 25.37
C PRO A 230 -12.82 -2.38 26.83
N ASN A 231 -13.42 -3.55 27.05
CA ASN A 231 -13.17 -4.41 28.22
C ASN A 231 -11.94 -5.30 27.99
N ASP A 232 -11.70 -5.72 26.75
CA ASP A 232 -10.46 -6.40 26.32
C ASP A 232 -9.52 -5.40 25.65
N ASN A 233 -8.48 -4.97 26.37
CA ASN A 233 -7.54 -3.98 25.87
C ASN A 233 -6.32 -4.57 25.15
N ARG A 234 -6.38 -5.85 24.74
CA ARG A 234 -5.33 -6.45 23.90
C ARG A 234 -5.29 -5.78 22.53
N ILE A 235 -4.07 -5.52 22.08
CA ILE A 235 -3.77 -4.88 20.80
C ILE A 235 -2.90 -5.84 19.98
N SER A 236 -3.38 -6.18 18.78
CA SER A 236 -2.58 -6.85 17.76
C SER A 236 -2.16 -5.85 16.70
N ILE A 237 -1.02 -6.11 16.07
CA ILE A 237 -0.54 -5.36 14.92
C ILE A 237 -0.47 -6.34 13.75
N ALA A 238 -1.21 -6.07 12.69
CA ALA A 238 -1.20 -6.82 11.45
C ALA A 238 -0.65 -5.95 10.32
N THR A 239 0.29 -6.49 9.55
CA THR A 239 0.89 -5.74 8.43
C THR A 239 1.22 -6.64 7.25
N GLU A 240 1.45 -6.03 6.10
CA GLU A 240 1.80 -6.72 4.86
C GLU A 240 2.95 -6.03 4.11
N SER A 241 3.75 -6.79 3.35
CA SER A 241 4.73 -6.25 2.40
C SER A 241 5.87 -5.51 3.12
N TYR A 242 6.09 -4.22 2.82
CA TYR A 242 6.95 -3.35 3.64
C TYR A 242 6.49 -3.22 5.10
N GLY A 243 5.25 -3.59 5.39
CA GLY A 243 4.76 -3.90 6.73
C GLY A 243 5.66 -4.85 7.50
N GLY A 244 6.49 -5.65 6.83
CA GLY A 244 7.58 -6.41 7.45
C GLY A 244 8.68 -5.58 8.12
N ARG A 245 8.74 -4.26 7.90
CA ARG A 245 9.56 -3.31 8.66
C ARG A 245 8.74 -2.60 9.72
N TYR A 246 7.57 -2.06 9.33
CA TYR A 246 6.66 -1.41 10.25
C TYR A 246 6.27 -2.31 11.42
N GLY A 247 5.85 -3.55 11.16
CA GLY A 247 5.38 -4.51 12.15
C GLY A 247 6.41 -4.77 13.26
N PRO A 248 7.60 -5.33 12.95
CA PRO A 248 8.63 -5.58 13.95
C PRO A 248 9.10 -4.31 14.65
N GLY A 249 9.45 -3.25 13.89
CA GLY A 249 9.99 -2.02 14.46
C GLY A 249 8.98 -1.28 15.34
N PHE A 250 7.71 -1.23 14.95
CA PHE A 250 6.67 -0.52 15.71
C PHE A 250 6.30 -1.31 16.97
N ALA A 251 6.09 -2.62 16.84
CA ALA A 251 5.75 -3.47 17.98
C ALA A 251 6.90 -3.50 19.01
N ALA A 252 8.15 -3.63 18.56
CA ALA A 252 9.31 -3.59 19.45
C ALA A 252 9.42 -2.22 20.13
N TYR A 253 9.32 -1.12 19.39
CA TYR A 253 9.34 0.22 19.97
C TYR A 253 8.23 0.42 21.01
N PHE A 254 7.01 -0.05 20.75
CA PHE A 254 5.89 0.04 21.69
C PHE A 254 6.16 -0.77 22.95
N GLN A 255 6.66 -2.00 22.80
CA GLN A 255 7.00 -2.86 23.94
C GLN A 255 8.16 -2.29 24.76
N GLU A 256 9.18 -1.72 24.13
CA GLU A 256 10.27 -1.04 24.84
C GLU A 256 9.77 0.14 25.66
N GLN A 257 8.81 0.91 25.14
CA GLN A 257 8.21 2.03 25.87
C GLN A 257 7.35 1.52 27.04
N ASN A 258 6.56 0.46 26.83
CA ASN A 258 5.84 -0.22 27.91
C ASN A 258 6.78 -0.69 29.04
N ASP A 259 7.92 -1.28 28.68
CA ASP A 259 8.93 -1.74 29.63
C ASP A 259 9.51 -0.57 30.42
N LYS A 260 9.84 0.55 29.75
CA LYS A 260 10.33 1.78 30.40
C LYS A 260 9.29 2.39 31.33
N ILE A 261 8.02 2.40 30.96
CA ILE A 261 6.94 2.90 31.82
C ILE A 261 6.81 2.00 33.05
N THR A 262 6.77 0.68 32.85
CA THR A 262 6.58 -0.30 33.93
C THR A 262 7.74 -0.32 34.92
N ASN A 263 8.98 -0.18 34.43
CA ASN A 263 10.18 -0.18 35.27
C ASN A 263 10.55 1.22 35.82
N GLY A 264 9.78 2.26 35.48
CA GLY A 264 9.96 3.63 35.97
C GLY A 264 11.16 4.38 35.38
N THR A 265 11.68 3.93 34.22
CA THR A 265 12.76 4.63 33.49
C THR A 265 12.26 5.53 32.37
N TRP A 266 10.96 5.52 32.08
CA TRP A 266 10.33 6.48 31.18
C TRP A 266 10.48 7.90 31.72
N SER A 267 11.10 8.78 30.93
CA SER A 267 11.47 10.13 31.36
C SER A 267 10.44 11.20 31.01
N GLN A 268 9.47 10.90 30.14
CA GLN A 268 8.45 11.87 29.73
C GLN A 268 7.30 11.89 30.74
N THR A 269 6.73 13.07 30.99
CA THR A 269 5.63 13.24 31.96
C THR A 269 4.30 12.72 31.42
N ASN A 270 4.13 12.72 30.09
CA ASN A 270 2.96 12.22 29.40
C ASN A 270 3.29 10.87 28.71
N GLN A 271 2.37 10.34 27.89
CA GLN A 271 2.56 9.07 27.16
C GLN A 271 2.87 7.85 28.06
N THR A 272 2.15 7.72 29.17
CA THR A 272 2.38 6.64 30.16
C THR A 272 1.38 5.49 30.05
N HIS A 273 0.56 5.46 29.01
CA HIS A 273 -0.43 4.41 28.83
C HIS A 273 0.22 3.14 28.31
N ILE A 274 0.08 2.04 29.05
CA ILE A 274 0.59 0.74 28.62
C ILE A 274 -0.30 0.20 27.49
N LEU A 275 0.30 -0.06 26.33
CA LEU A 275 -0.37 -0.70 25.20
C LEU A 275 -0.19 -2.21 25.31
N HIS A 276 -1.24 -2.97 25.65
CA HIS A 276 -1.14 -4.42 25.86
C HIS A 276 -1.01 -5.18 24.53
N LEU A 277 0.21 -5.27 24.00
CA LEU A 277 0.51 -5.99 22.77
C LEU A 277 0.31 -7.51 22.95
N ASP A 278 -0.37 -8.15 21.99
CA ASP A 278 -0.71 -9.58 22.05
C ASP A 278 -0.16 -10.37 20.86
N THR A 279 -0.39 -9.88 19.64
CA THR A 279 0.02 -10.58 18.40
C THR A 279 0.60 -9.61 17.38
N LEU A 280 1.72 -9.99 16.77
CA LEU A 280 2.24 -9.44 15.53
C LEU A 280 1.94 -10.42 14.39
N PHE A 281 1.08 -10.01 13.46
CA PHE A 281 0.63 -10.80 12.31
C PHE A 281 1.20 -10.22 11.03
N LEU A 282 1.91 -11.03 10.25
CA LEU A 282 2.76 -10.56 9.16
C LEU A 282 2.44 -11.35 7.90
N ILE A 283 1.82 -10.68 6.92
CA ILE A 283 1.52 -11.25 5.61
C ILE A 283 2.63 -10.86 4.64
N ASN A 284 3.14 -11.83 3.86
CA ASN A 284 4.07 -11.62 2.75
C ASN A 284 5.11 -10.53 3.04
N SER A 285 5.78 -10.65 4.18
CA SER A 285 6.45 -9.52 4.81
C SER A 285 7.93 -9.46 4.45
N CYS A 286 8.36 -8.31 3.94
CA CYS A 286 9.76 -8.05 3.65
C CYS A 286 10.46 -7.49 4.90
N ILE A 287 11.06 -8.35 5.71
CA ILE A 287 11.55 -8.09 7.09
C ILE A 287 13.08 -8.04 7.22
N ASP A 288 13.85 -8.93 6.60
CA ASP A 288 15.32 -8.90 6.67
C ASP A 288 15.89 -9.29 5.31
N ARG A 289 16.49 -8.32 4.60
CA ARG A 289 16.98 -8.56 3.23
C ARG A 289 18.15 -9.53 3.19
N LEU A 290 19.09 -9.41 4.14
CA LEU A 290 20.24 -10.31 4.22
C LEU A 290 19.80 -11.78 4.30
N VAL A 291 18.70 -12.05 5.01
CA VAL A 291 18.19 -13.43 5.19
C VAL A 291 17.23 -13.87 4.09
N GLN A 292 16.31 -12.99 3.65
CA GLN A 292 15.23 -13.39 2.73
C GLN A 292 15.67 -13.43 1.27
N TRP A 293 16.67 -12.62 0.88
CA TRP A 293 17.03 -12.43 -0.52
C TRP A 293 17.56 -13.66 -1.26
N PRO A 294 18.24 -14.62 -0.60
CA PRO A 294 18.49 -15.94 -1.16
C PRO A 294 17.24 -16.68 -1.68
N GLY A 295 16.03 -16.30 -1.26
CA GLY A 295 14.76 -16.82 -1.76
C GLY A 295 14.40 -16.38 -3.19
N TYR A 296 14.83 -15.20 -3.65
CA TYR A 296 14.47 -14.67 -4.98
C TYR A 296 14.88 -15.56 -6.15
N PRO A 297 16.16 -15.99 -6.29
CA PRO A 297 16.54 -16.85 -7.40
C PRO A 297 15.82 -18.21 -7.39
N LYS A 298 15.49 -18.72 -6.20
CA LYS A 298 14.68 -19.93 -6.06
C LYS A 298 13.25 -19.69 -6.54
N MET A 299 12.62 -18.59 -6.14
CA MET A 299 11.26 -18.25 -6.57
C MET A 299 11.18 -18.01 -8.08
N ALA A 300 12.12 -17.27 -8.66
CA ALA A 300 12.08 -16.96 -10.10
C ALA A 300 12.36 -18.16 -11.02
N TYR A 301 13.15 -19.15 -10.57
CA TYR A 301 13.67 -20.20 -11.44
C TYR A 301 13.27 -21.63 -11.07
N ASN A 302 13.00 -21.90 -9.79
CA ASN A 302 12.74 -23.25 -9.26
C ASN A 302 11.64 -23.24 -8.19
N ASN A 303 10.54 -22.52 -8.48
CA ASN A 303 9.36 -22.47 -7.62
C ASN A 303 8.49 -23.74 -7.73
N THR A 304 7.52 -23.84 -6.82
CA THR A 304 6.54 -24.94 -6.73
C THR A 304 5.45 -24.93 -7.81
N TYR A 305 5.53 -24.03 -8.78
CA TYR A 305 4.62 -23.90 -9.92
C TYR A 305 5.29 -24.31 -11.25
N GLY A 306 6.59 -24.64 -11.24
CA GLY A 306 7.34 -24.99 -12.44
C GLY A 306 7.59 -23.82 -13.40
N ILE A 307 7.34 -22.58 -12.96
CA ILE A 307 7.49 -21.37 -13.77
C ILE A 307 8.95 -20.94 -13.76
N LYS A 308 9.45 -20.49 -14.92
CA LYS A 308 10.78 -19.91 -15.05
C LYS A 308 10.65 -18.49 -15.57
N ALA A 309 10.71 -17.51 -14.67
CA ALA A 309 10.66 -16.08 -15.01
C ALA A 309 11.88 -15.67 -15.86
N TYR A 310 13.02 -16.34 -15.70
CA TYR A 310 14.17 -16.12 -16.58
C TYR A 310 14.93 -17.41 -16.91
N ASN A 311 15.83 -17.33 -17.87
CA ASN A 311 16.61 -18.47 -18.35
C ASN A 311 17.79 -18.81 -17.40
N GLN A 312 18.45 -19.96 -17.66
CA GLN A 312 19.58 -20.45 -16.86
C GLN A 312 20.75 -19.44 -16.77
N SER A 313 21.07 -18.74 -17.85
CA SER A 313 22.18 -17.78 -17.85
C SER A 313 21.88 -16.57 -16.95
N ARG A 314 20.62 -16.12 -16.95
CA ARG A 314 20.18 -15.04 -16.06
C ARG A 314 20.16 -15.50 -14.60
N TYR A 315 19.73 -16.72 -14.33
CA TYR A 315 19.81 -17.34 -13.01
C TYR A 315 21.25 -17.37 -12.47
N GLU A 316 22.22 -17.82 -13.28
CA GLU A 316 23.64 -17.85 -12.89
C GLU A 316 24.19 -16.45 -12.60
N SER A 317 23.81 -15.45 -13.41
CA SER A 317 24.17 -14.04 -13.16
C SER A 317 23.60 -13.49 -11.85
N VAL A 318 22.34 -13.82 -11.54
CA VAL A 318 21.70 -13.41 -10.27
C VAL A 318 22.40 -14.05 -9.08
N ILE A 319 22.73 -15.34 -9.17
CA ILE A 319 23.46 -16.06 -8.12
C ILE A 319 24.85 -15.44 -7.90
N ASP A 320 25.58 -15.12 -8.96
CA ASP A 320 26.89 -14.46 -8.86
C ASP A 320 26.76 -13.08 -8.19
N SER A 321 25.83 -12.25 -8.65
CA SER A 321 25.56 -10.92 -8.06
C SER A 321 25.08 -10.98 -6.62
N LEU A 322 24.46 -12.09 -6.19
CA LEU A 322 23.99 -12.27 -4.82
C LEU A 322 25.15 -12.53 -3.86
N TYR A 323 26.09 -13.41 -4.27
CA TYR A 323 27.09 -14.01 -3.38
C TYR A 323 28.54 -13.60 -3.63
N SER A 324 28.84 -12.77 -4.64
CA SER A 324 30.21 -12.27 -4.84
C SER A 324 30.71 -11.45 -3.65
N ASP A 325 32.03 -11.29 -3.52
CA ASP A 325 32.67 -10.55 -2.42
C ASP A 325 32.23 -9.07 -2.36
N ASP A 326 31.75 -8.53 -3.47
CA ASP A 326 31.18 -7.19 -3.65
C ASP A 326 29.69 -7.24 -4.02
N GLY A 327 29.07 -8.41 -3.88
CA GLY A 327 27.68 -8.68 -4.25
C GLY A 327 26.68 -8.14 -3.25
N CYS A 328 25.41 -8.44 -3.49
CA CYS A 328 24.31 -7.87 -2.74
C CYS A 328 24.41 -8.15 -1.23
N LEU A 329 24.66 -9.40 -0.82
CA LEU A 329 24.74 -9.73 0.61
C LEU A 329 25.93 -9.04 1.30
N ALA A 330 27.08 -8.95 0.63
CA ALA A 330 28.27 -8.27 1.16
C ALA A 330 28.04 -6.77 1.35
N GLN A 331 27.34 -6.12 0.41
CA GLN A 331 26.98 -4.70 0.52
C GLN A 331 25.98 -4.44 1.65
N ILE A 332 24.98 -5.34 1.83
CA ILE A 332 24.05 -5.25 2.96
C ILE A 332 24.81 -5.40 4.29
N GLU A 333 25.73 -6.36 4.41
CA GLU A 333 26.56 -6.50 5.62
C GLU A 333 27.41 -5.26 5.89
N HIS A 334 27.97 -4.65 4.84
CA HIS A 334 28.71 -3.41 4.98
C HIS A 334 27.85 -2.27 5.54
N CYS A 335 26.65 -2.06 4.97
CA CYS A 335 25.65 -1.12 5.47
C CYS A 335 25.32 -1.38 6.95
N ARG A 336 25.06 -2.64 7.33
CA ARG A 336 24.71 -3.01 8.71
C ARG A 336 25.83 -2.74 9.70
N ASN A 337 27.05 -3.10 9.36
CA ASN A 337 28.22 -2.89 10.20
C ASN A 337 28.46 -1.39 10.47
N LEU A 338 28.27 -0.54 9.44
CA LEU A 338 28.37 0.91 9.63
C LEU A 338 27.19 1.47 10.43
N SER A 339 25.97 0.98 10.18
CA SER A 339 24.77 1.41 10.92
C SER A 339 24.93 1.20 12.43
N ILE A 340 25.38 0.01 12.85
CA ILE A 340 25.58 -0.31 14.28
C ILE A 340 26.56 0.66 14.97
N ILE A 341 27.58 1.11 14.25
CA ILE A 341 28.65 1.95 14.84
C ILE A 341 28.29 3.43 14.79
N TYR A 342 27.72 3.88 13.67
CA TYR A 342 27.62 5.31 13.32
C TYR A 342 26.19 5.84 13.25
N ASP A 343 25.18 4.97 13.26
CA ASP A 343 23.75 5.32 13.29
C ASP A 343 22.93 4.28 14.09
N PRO A 344 23.25 4.08 15.39
CA PRO A 344 22.76 2.94 16.17
C PRO A 344 21.27 2.99 16.48
N THR A 345 20.61 4.13 16.29
CA THR A 345 19.15 4.24 16.45
C THR A 345 18.39 3.92 15.17
N ASN A 346 19.09 3.65 14.06
CA ASN A 346 18.50 3.43 12.73
C ASN A 346 17.57 4.55 12.23
N GLN A 347 17.67 5.76 12.81
CA GLN A 347 16.80 6.89 12.44
C GLN A 347 17.28 7.66 11.20
N GLY A 348 18.38 7.24 10.56
CA GLY A 348 18.83 7.81 9.30
C GLY A 348 19.51 9.17 9.43
N PHE A 349 20.09 9.47 10.60
CA PHE A 349 20.73 10.77 10.85
C PHE A 349 22.14 10.89 10.25
N ASN A 350 22.78 9.76 9.95
CA ASN A 350 24.13 9.75 9.39
C ASN A 350 24.09 9.62 7.86
N GLU A 351 24.36 10.73 7.15
CA GLU A 351 24.34 10.78 5.68
C GLU A 351 25.28 9.75 5.02
N THR A 352 26.49 9.56 5.56
CA THR A 352 27.43 8.57 5.02
C THR A 352 26.89 7.15 5.14
N VAL A 353 26.23 6.81 6.25
CA VAL A 353 25.59 5.49 6.41
C VAL A 353 24.39 5.35 5.47
N ASN A 354 23.59 6.41 5.34
CA ASN A 354 22.44 6.45 4.42
C ASN A 354 22.88 6.12 2.98
N ASP A 355 23.94 6.78 2.50
CA ASP A 355 24.47 6.59 1.15
C ASP A 355 24.89 5.13 0.91
N VAL A 356 25.65 4.53 1.86
CA VAL A 356 26.09 3.13 1.75
C VAL A 356 24.90 2.16 1.76
N CYS A 357 23.92 2.39 2.63
CA CYS A 357 22.74 1.55 2.72
C CYS A 357 21.81 1.69 1.51
N GLN A 358 21.72 2.89 0.92
CA GLN A 358 20.99 3.15 -0.32
C GLN A 358 21.72 2.56 -1.54
N GLU A 359 23.05 2.60 -1.57
CA GLU A 359 23.82 1.97 -2.64
C GLU A 359 23.60 0.45 -2.64
N ALA A 360 23.68 -0.18 -1.47
CA ALA A 360 23.35 -1.59 -1.30
C ALA A 360 21.92 -1.86 -1.80
N GLU A 361 20.94 -1.03 -1.42
CA GLU A 361 19.54 -1.16 -1.85
C GLU A 361 19.40 -1.15 -3.37
N THR A 362 20.08 -0.21 -4.01
CA THR A 362 20.04 0.00 -5.45
C THR A 362 20.67 -1.17 -6.19
N PHE A 363 21.87 -1.58 -5.77
CA PHE A 363 22.58 -2.71 -6.38
C PHE A 363 21.77 -3.99 -6.27
N CYS A 364 21.31 -4.29 -5.07
CA CYS A 364 20.52 -5.46 -4.75
C CYS A 364 19.26 -5.49 -5.63
N THR A 365 18.50 -4.40 -5.68
CA THR A 365 17.27 -4.29 -6.46
C THR A 365 17.51 -4.58 -7.94
N ALA A 366 18.48 -3.91 -8.54
CA ALA A 366 18.77 -4.00 -9.97
C ALA A 366 19.31 -5.38 -10.41
N ASN A 367 20.04 -6.08 -9.52
CA ASN A 367 20.77 -7.30 -9.89
C ASN A 367 20.13 -8.59 -9.39
N ILE A 368 19.24 -8.54 -8.38
CA ILE A 368 18.60 -9.73 -7.81
C ILE A 368 17.11 -9.77 -8.11
N ARG A 369 16.39 -8.67 -7.84
CA ARG A 369 14.94 -8.60 -8.00
C ARG A 369 14.56 -8.34 -9.45
N ASP A 370 15.07 -7.27 -10.03
CA ASP A 370 14.65 -6.73 -11.33
C ASP A 370 14.90 -7.66 -12.54
N PRO A 371 15.87 -8.58 -12.53
CA PRO A 371 15.98 -9.62 -13.58
C PRO A 371 14.70 -10.42 -13.83
N TYR A 372 13.78 -10.46 -12.86
CA TYR A 372 12.46 -11.04 -13.01
C TYR A 372 11.60 -10.36 -14.10
N PHE A 373 11.73 -9.04 -14.25
CA PHE A 373 10.96 -8.25 -15.22
C PHE A 373 11.43 -8.43 -16.67
N ASP A 374 12.42 -9.30 -16.92
CA ASP A 374 12.70 -9.83 -18.25
C ASP A 374 11.52 -10.69 -18.78
N SER A 375 10.60 -11.10 -17.91
CA SER A 375 9.36 -11.82 -18.23
C SER A 375 8.10 -11.00 -17.99
N ASP A 376 7.00 -11.44 -18.60
CA ASP A 376 5.67 -10.83 -18.48
C ASP A 376 4.80 -11.56 -17.44
N VAL A 377 5.38 -11.92 -16.29
CA VAL A 377 4.64 -12.49 -15.14
C VAL A 377 4.48 -11.45 -14.04
N ASN A 378 3.39 -11.53 -13.29
CA ASN A 378 3.01 -10.53 -12.31
C ASN A 378 3.89 -10.58 -11.06
N TYR A 379 4.36 -9.41 -10.62
CA TYR A 379 5.26 -9.25 -9.46
C TYR A 379 4.67 -9.76 -8.13
N TYR A 380 3.35 -9.68 -7.99
CA TYR A 380 2.59 -10.08 -6.80
C TYR A 380 1.98 -11.49 -6.92
N ASP A 381 2.00 -12.09 -8.12
CA ASP A 381 1.59 -13.47 -8.38
C ASP A 381 2.35 -14.03 -9.59
N ILE A 382 3.39 -14.83 -9.34
CA ILE A 382 4.22 -15.43 -10.39
C ILE A 382 3.45 -16.31 -11.38
N SER A 383 2.26 -16.78 -10.99
CA SER A 383 1.43 -17.63 -11.83
C SER A 383 0.50 -16.85 -12.77
N SER A 384 0.44 -15.53 -12.60
CA SER A 384 -0.38 -14.61 -13.35
C SER A 384 0.44 -13.86 -14.43
N PRO A 385 -0.16 -13.50 -15.57
CA PRO A 385 0.47 -12.59 -16.54
C PRO A 385 0.65 -11.18 -15.93
N GLY A 386 1.60 -10.39 -16.44
CA GLY A 386 1.92 -9.07 -15.92
C GLY A 386 0.70 -8.16 -15.73
N ALA A 387 -0.14 -8.06 -16.76
CA ALA A 387 -1.38 -7.26 -16.77
C ALA A 387 -2.60 -7.98 -16.12
N ALA A 388 -2.38 -8.90 -15.18
CA ALA A 388 -3.47 -9.52 -14.44
C ALA A 388 -4.21 -8.50 -13.56
N SER A 389 -5.53 -8.59 -13.54
CA SER A 389 -6.41 -7.63 -12.85
C SER A 389 -6.96 -8.16 -11.52
N TYR A 390 -6.20 -9.04 -10.88
CA TYR A 390 -6.58 -9.61 -9.60
C TYR A 390 -5.52 -9.33 -8.53
N PRO A 391 -5.92 -8.86 -7.34
CA PRO A 391 -7.30 -8.54 -6.98
C PRO A 391 -7.82 -7.25 -7.65
N PRO A 392 -9.15 -7.09 -7.82
CA PRO A 392 -9.67 -5.98 -8.62
C PRO A 392 -9.57 -4.60 -7.92
N PRO A 393 -9.10 -3.54 -8.60
CA PRO A 393 -8.72 -2.26 -7.98
C PRO A 393 -9.87 -1.24 -7.87
N TRP A 394 -11.11 -1.69 -7.79
CA TRP A 394 -12.30 -0.80 -7.88
C TRP A 394 -12.36 0.24 -6.76
N TYR A 395 -11.72 -0.05 -5.63
CA TYR A 395 -11.68 0.81 -4.45
C TYR A 395 -11.04 2.18 -4.72
N GLU A 396 -10.12 2.30 -5.69
CA GLU A 396 -9.49 3.58 -6.01
C GLU A 396 -10.50 4.63 -6.52
N GLY A 397 -11.45 4.17 -7.34
CA GLY A 397 -12.51 5.02 -7.86
C GLY A 397 -13.55 5.32 -6.79
N TYR A 398 -13.87 4.33 -5.94
CA TYR A 398 -14.80 4.47 -4.83
C TYR A 398 -14.32 5.50 -3.80
N LEU A 399 -13.07 5.42 -3.36
CA LEU A 399 -12.47 6.35 -2.39
C LEU A 399 -12.35 7.79 -2.91
N ASN A 400 -12.41 7.96 -4.22
CA ASN A 400 -12.42 9.28 -4.87
C ASN A 400 -13.83 9.77 -5.26
N GLN A 401 -14.89 9.06 -4.89
CA GLN A 401 -16.25 9.58 -5.03
C GLN A 401 -16.49 10.72 -4.04
N PRO A 402 -17.13 11.84 -4.46
CA PRO A 402 -17.39 12.97 -3.56
C PRO A 402 -18.22 12.60 -2.33
N HIS A 403 -19.17 11.68 -2.45
CA HIS A 403 -20.00 11.25 -1.32
C HIS A 403 -19.18 10.42 -0.31
N VAL A 404 -18.27 9.58 -0.77
CA VAL A 404 -17.37 8.79 0.08
C VAL A 404 -16.43 9.71 0.85
N GLN A 405 -15.77 10.66 0.18
CA GLN A 405 -14.87 11.61 0.85
C GLN A 405 -15.61 12.50 1.88
N GLN A 406 -16.84 12.91 1.56
CA GLN A 406 -17.69 13.66 2.49
C GLN A 406 -18.01 12.85 3.76
N ASP A 407 -18.37 11.58 3.61
CA ASP A 407 -18.72 10.71 4.73
C ASP A 407 -17.52 10.28 5.55
N LEU A 408 -16.35 10.16 4.91
CA LEU A 408 -15.07 9.98 5.60
C LEU A 408 -14.61 11.23 6.37
N GLY A 409 -15.08 12.41 5.98
CA GLY A 409 -14.59 13.69 6.50
C GLY A 409 -13.20 14.05 5.97
N ALA A 410 -12.84 13.54 4.78
CA ALA A 410 -11.52 13.69 4.19
C ALA A 410 -11.37 15.04 3.43
N PRO A 411 -10.37 15.88 3.73
CA PRO A 411 -10.14 17.16 3.06
C PRO A 411 -9.25 17.06 1.80
N LEU A 412 -8.90 15.85 1.36
CA LEU A 412 -7.98 15.53 0.26
C LEU A 412 -8.54 14.37 -0.59
N ASN A 413 -8.08 14.29 -1.83
CA ASN A 413 -8.24 13.11 -2.69
C ASN A 413 -7.44 11.93 -2.13
N TRP A 414 -7.93 10.71 -2.37
CA TRP A 414 -7.22 9.50 -1.98
C TRP A 414 -6.25 9.07 -3.09
N SER A 415 -5.06 8.61 -2.71
CA SER A 415 -4.07 7.98 -3.60
C SER A 415 -3.53 6.70 -2.97
N GLN A 416 -3.34 5.65 -3.79
CA GLN A 416 -2.85 4.36 -3.30
C GLN A 416 -1.47 4.46 -2.64
N SER A 417 -0.52 5.15 -3.27
CA SER A 417 0.84 5.28 -2.74
C SER A 417 1.39 6.69 -2.93
N ASN A 418 2.36 7.06 -2.09
CA ASN A 418 3.05 8.35 -2.16
C ASN A 418 4.55 8.16 -2.47
N SER A 419 4.98 8.63 -3.65
CA SER A 419 6.36 8.47 -4.12
C SER A 419 7.38 9.28 -3.30
N ALA A 420 6.98 10.43 -2.73
CA ALA A 420 7.85 11.22 -1.87
C ALA A 420 8.18 10.49 -0.56
N VAL A 421 7.19 9.80 0.02
CA VAL A 421 7.38 8.90 1.17
C VAL A 421 8.31 7.75 0.80
N ALA A 422 8.04 7.08 -0.31
CA ALA A 422 8.86 5.96 -0.74
C ALA A 422 10.34 6.37 -0.98
N GLN A 423 10.57 7.55 -1.57
CA GLN A 423 11.90 8.13 -1.74
C GLN A 423 12.57 8.47 -0.40
N ALA A 424 11.83 9.02 0.57
CA ALA A 424 12.36 9.36 1.89
C ALA A 424 12.90 8.12 2.64
N PHE A 425 12.21 6.99 2.52
CA PHE A 425 12.61 5.71 3.12
C PHE A 425 13.78 5.06 2.38
N ARG A 426 13.70 4.97 1.05
CA ARG A 426 14.78 4.40 0.22
C ARG A 426 16.06 5.24 0.31
N GLY A 427 15.93 6.56 0.48
CA GLY A 427 17.04 7.51 0.63
C GLY A 427 17.87 7.34 1.91
N ILE A 428 17.39 6.59 2.91
CA ILE A 428 18.20 6.22 4.08
C ILE A 428 18.61 4.74 4.09
N GLY A 429 18.29 4.00 3.01
CA GLY A 429 18.53 2.57 2.90
C GLY A 429 17.81 1.72 3.95
N ASP A 430 16.59 2.11 4.36
CA ASP A 430 15.85 1.56 5.51
C ASP A 430 15.74 0.01 5.47
N TYR A 431 15.50 -0.56 4.28
CA TYR A 431 15.46 -2.00 4.05
C TYR A 431 16.73 -2.77 4.48
N ASN A 432 17.92 -2.19 4.30
CA ASN A 432 19.19 -2.89 4.51
C ASN A 432 19.74 -2.74 5.92
N ARG A 433 19.17 -1.81 6.69
CA ARG A 433 19.52 -1.59 8.09
C ARG A 433 19.30 -2.87 8.94
N PRO A 434 20.04 -3.03 10.05
CA PRO A 434 19.94 -4.20 10.91
C PRO A 434 18.80 -4.05 11.94
N GLY A 435 18.48 -5.11 12.69
CA GLY A 435 17.60 -5.06 13.87
C GLY A 435 16.26 -5.76 13.70
N TRP A 436 15.72 -5.83 12.48
CA TRP A 436 14.32 -6.22 12.27
C TRP A 436 13.97 -7.66 12.70
N LYS A 437 14.88 -8.63 12.53
CA LYS A 437 14.65 -10.01 13.01
C LYS A 437 14.97 -10.15 14.50
N GLU A 438 15.84 -9.30 15.01
CA GLU A 438 16.15 -9.21 16.44
C GLU A 438 14.95 -8.62 17.21
N ASP A 439 14.23 -7.67 16.61
CA ASP A 439 12.95 -7.15 17.13
C ASP A 439 11.91 -8.27 17.26
N LEU A 440 11.79 -9.13 16.25
CA LEU A 440 10.93 -10.32 16.33
C LEU A 440 11.33 -11.24 17.48
N ALA A 441 12.63 -11.44 17.71
CA ALA A 441 13.11 -12.26 18.81
C ALA A 441 12.78 -11.64 20.17
N TYR A 442 12.98 -10.33 20.32
CA TYR A 442 12.60 -9.59 21.53
C TYR A 442 11.10 -9.71 21.82
N LEU A 443 10.24 -9.54 20.81
CA LEU A 443 8.79 -9.68 20.95
C LEU A 443 8.39 -11.10 21.38
N LEU A 444 8.96 -12.13 20.76
CA LEU A 444 8.71 -13.53 21.14
C LEU A 444 9.11 -13.82 22.58
N ASP A 445 10.29 -13.35 23.00
CA ASP A 445 10.81 -13.54 24.36
C ASP A 445 10.03 -12.70 25.39
N ALA A 446 9.37 -11.61 24.98
CA ALA A 446 8.41 -10.85 25.78
C ALA A 446 7.01 -11.52 25.86
N GLY A 447 6.79 -12.63 25.14
CA GLY A 447 5.53 -13.37 25.14
C GLY A 447 4.51 -12.92 24.10
N ILE A 448 4.88 -12.00 23.20
CA ILE A 448 4.04 -11.55 22.09
C ILE A 448 4.11 -12.60 20.97
N LYS A 449 2.96 -12.97 20.42
CA LYS A 449 2.88 -13.99 19.36
C LYS A 449 3.35 -13.41 18.04
N VAL A 450 4.13 -14.15 17.26
CA VAL A 450 4.54 -13.76 15.90
C VAL A 450 4.00 -14.80 14.92
N THR A 451 3.14 -14.36 14.00
CA THR A 451 2.53 -15.20 12.98
C THR A 451 2.95 -14.73 11.60
N LEU A 452 3.75 -15.55 10.91
CA LEU A 452 4.25 -15.30 9.57
C LEU A 452 3.38 -16.07 8.56
N VAL A 453 2.75 -15.36 7.62
CA VAL A 453 1.86 -15.93 6.60
C VAL A 453 2.35 -15.51 5.23
N TYR A 454 2.59 -16.46 4.34
CA TYR A 454 3.13 -16.19 3.01
C TYR A 454 2.34 -16.93 1.95
N GLY A 455 1.78 -16.19 1.00
CA GLY A 455 1.23 -16.73 -0.23
C GLY A 455 2.31 -17.36 -1.10
N ASP A 456 2.08 -18.58 -1.58
CA ASP A 456 3.12 -19.35 -2.28
C ASP A 456 3.33 -18.97 -3.76
N ARG A 457 2.56 -18.01 -4.28
CA ARG A 457 2.72 -17.40 -5.62
C ARG A 457 3.40 -16.04 -5.59
N ASP A 458 3.52 -15.40 -4.43
CA ASP A 458 4.12 -14.07 -4.33
C ASP A 458 5.62 -14.08 -4.65
N TYR A 459 6.03 -13.22 -5.58
CA TYR A 459 7.45 -12.98 -5.85
C TYR A 459 8.02 -11.84 -5.00
N ALA A 460 7.23 -10.78 -4.77
CA ALA A 460 7.64 -9.55 -4.11
C ALA A 460 8.27 -9.79 -2.73
N CYS A 461 7.61 -10.57 -1.88
CA CYS A 461 8.12 -11.00 -0.58
C CYS A 461 7.91 -12.52 -0.42
N ASN A 462 8.53 -13.29 -1.32
CA ASN A 462 8.29 -14.73 -1.49
C ASN A 462 8.45 -15.59 -0.22
N TRP A 463 7.65 -16.67 -0.17
CA TRP A 463 7.61 -17.61 0.95
C TRP A 463 8.93 -18.36 1.21
N TYR A 464 9.79 -18.54 0.20
CA TYR A 464 11.12 -19.14 0.43
C TYR A 464 11.99 -18.23 1.30
N GLY A 465 12.00 -16.93 1.01
CA GLY A 465 12.63 -15.93 1.87
C GLY A 465 11.98 -15.91 3.25
N GLY A 466 10.65 -15.89 3.31
CA GLY A 466 9.89 -15.96 4.58
C GLY A 466 10.26 -17.16 5.46
N GLU A 467 10.43 -18.34 4.86
CA GLU A 467 10.86 -19.55 5.58
C GLU A 467 12.28 -19.40 6.13
N LEU A 468 13.23 -18.94 5.30
CA LEU A 468 14.61 -18.67 5.73
C LEU A 468 14.63 -17.70 6.91
N LEU A 469 13.81 -16.65 6.86
CA LEU A 469 13.67 -15.71 7.94
C LEU A 469 13.13 -16.39 9.21
N SER A 470 12.03 -17.14 9.11
CA SER A 470 11.41 -17.77 10.28
C SER A 470 12.37 -18.64 11.07
N LEU A 471 13.33 -19.29 10.38
CA LEU A 471 14.36 -20.13 10.98
C LEU A 471 15.56 -19.35 11.51
N ALA A 472 15.73 -18.09 11.10
CA ALA A 472 16.85 -17.23 11.48
C ALA A 472 16.54 -16.28 12.65
N ILE A 473 15.29 -16.21 13.13
CA ILE A 473 14.91 -15.36 14.26
C ILE A 473 15.61 -15.87 15.54
N PRO A 474 16.46 -15.06 16.20
CA PRO A 474 17.30 -15.52 17.30
C PRO A 474 16.58 -15.48 18.67
N HIS A 475 15.42 -16.13 18.80
CA HIS A 475 14.64 -16.18 20.05
C HIS A 475 15.01 -17.37 20.95
N SER A 476 14.57 -17.35 22.21
CA SER A 476 14.92 -18.36 23.23
C SER A 476 14.54 -19.80 22.89
N THR A 477 13.53 -20.01 22.04
CA THR A 477 13.02 -21.33 21.61
C THR A 477 13.31 -21.63 20.14
N ALA A 478 14.25 -20.93 19.51
CA ALA A 478 14.55 -21.07 18.08
C ALA A 478 14.92 -22.51 17.67
N GLY A 479 15.64 -23.24 18.54
CA GLY A 479 15.97 -24.65 18.29
C GLY A 479 14.74 -25.57 18.24
N ASP A 480 13.74 -25.30 19.07
CA ASP A 480 12.50 -26.07 19.10
C ASP A 480 11.62 -25.75 17.88
N PHE A 481 11.53 -24.47 17.48
CA PHE A 481 10.86 -24.06 16.24
C PHE A 481 11.53 -24.67 14.99
N ALA A 482 12.86 -24.67 14.95
CA ALA A 482 13.62 -25.30 13.87
C ALA A 482 13.39 -26.82 13.80
N SER A 483 13.09 -27.46 14.93
CA SER A 483 12.79 -28.90 15.03
C SER A 483 11.33 -29.25 14.76
N ALA A 484 10.42 -28.26 14.76
CA ALA A 484 9.02 -28.47 14.43
C ALA A 484 8.85 -28.81 12.94
N GLY A 485 8.02 -29.81 12.64
CA GLY A 485 7.71 -30.21 11.27
C GLY A 485 6.49 -29.49 10.72
N TYR A 486 6.33 -29.47 9.40
CA TYR A 486 5.15 -28.93 8.73
C TYR A 486 3.93 -29.82 8.90
N THR A 487 2.74 -29.23 8.98
CA THR A 487 1.46 -29.94 8.96
C THR A 487 0.39 -29.11 8.25
N ASP A 488 -0.72 -29.74 7.91
CA ASP A 488 -1.80 -29.12 7.16
C ASP A 488 -2.45 -27.97 7.93
N VAL A 489 -2.72 -26.86 7.25
CA VAL A 489 -3.68 -25.85 7.70
C VAL A 489 -5.06 -26.31 7.25
N VAL A 490 -5.75 -27.05 8.11
CA VAL A 490 -7.12 -27.50 7.88
C VAL A 490 -8.04 -26.29 8.01
N VAL A 491 -8.70 -25.90 6.93
CA VAL A 491 -9.59 -24.73 6.89
C VAL A 491 -11.02 -25.13 7.24
N ASN A 492 -11.49 -26.23 6.63
CA ASN A 492 -12.77 -26.87 6.89
C ASN A 492 -12.67 -28.38 6.61
N ASP A 493 -13.77 -29.12 6.71
CA ASP A 493 -13.82 -30.58 6.56
C ASP A 493 -13.30 -31.11 5.20
N THR A 494 -13.23 -30.25 4.19
CA THR A 494 -12.91 -30.62 2.80
C THR A 494 -11.70 -29.91 2.22
N TYR A 495 -11.13 -28.91 2.93
CA TYR A 495 -10.12 -28.02 2.36
C TYR A 495 -8.94 -27.81 3.30
N VAL A 496 -7.74 -27.96 2.73
CA VAL A 496 -6.45 -27.61 3.33
C VAL A 496 -5.91 -26.39 2.59
N GLY A 497 -5.75 -25.28 3.30
CA GLY A 497 -5.37 -24.00 2.71
C GLY A 497 -3.86 -23.77 2.65
N GLY A 498 -3.04 -24.67 3.20
CA GLY A 498 -1.60 -24.48 3.28
C GLY A 498 -0.89 -25.46 4.20
N GLN A 499 0.36 -25.13 4.52
CA GLN A 499 1.20 -25.85 5.48
C GLN A 499 1.72 -24.89 6.52
N VAL A 500 1.68 -25.30 7.78
CA VAL A 500 2.22 -24.53 8.89
C VAL A 500 3.26 -25.31 9.67
N ARG A 501 4.31 -24.60 10.04
CA ARG A 501 5.25 -24.97 11.09
C ARG A 501 4.98 -24.04 12.28
N GLN A 502 4.77 -24.59 13.46
CA GLN A 502 4.52 -23.81 14.67
C GLN A 502 5.23 -24.42 15.87
N HIS A 503 5.82 -23.55 16.69
CA HIS A 503 6.29 -23.89 18.03
C HIS A 503 6.00 -22.72 18.97
N GLY A 504 5.23 -22.98 20.03
CA GLY A 504 4.79 -21.96 20.97
C GLY A 504 4.18 -20.75 20.27
N ASN A 505 4.78 -19.58 20.50
CA ASN A 505 4.32 -18.29 20.01
C ASN A 505 4.76 -17.93 18.58
N LEU A 506 5.62 -18.73 17.94
CA LEU A 506 6.06 -18.51 16.56
C LEU A 506 5.39 -19.50 15.61
N SER A 507 4.81 -19.00 14.53
CA SER A 507 4.33 -19.81 13.41
C SER A 507 4.80 -19.25 12.06
N PHE A 508 5.06 -20.16 11.11
CA PHE A 508 5.30 -19.87 9.70
C PHE A 508 4.35 -20.69 8.84
N THR A 509 3.56 -20.02 8.02
CA THR A 509 2.54 -20.62 7.16
C THR A 509 2.81 -20.31 5.70
N ARG A 510 2.91 -21.35 4.88
CA ARG A 510 2.80 -21.27 3.42
C ARG A 510 1.33 -21.46 3.04
N VAL A 511 0.70 -20.42 2.52
CA VAL A 511 -0.69 -20.46 2.02
C VAL A 511 -0.67 -20.81 0.54
N TYR A 512 -1.45 -21.82 0.16
CA TYR A 512 -1.50 -22.28 -1.22
C TYR A 512 -2.29 -21.35 -2.12
N GLU A 513 -1.91 -21.31 -3.39
CA GLU A 513 -2.65 -20.63 -4.46
C GLU A 513 -2.93 -19.16 -4.15
N SER A 514 -1.98 -18.49 -3.50
CA SER A 514 -2.12 -17.12 -3.02
C SER A 514 -0.95 -16.25 -3.46
N GLY A 515 -1.26 -15.09 -4.01
CA GLY A 515 -0.29 -14.03 -4.30
C GLY A 515 0.10 -13.23 -3.06
N HIS A 516 0.45 -11.97 -3.26
CA HIS A 516 0.94 -11.05 -2.24
C HIS A 516 -0.11 -10.74 -1.18
N GLU A 517 -1.30 -10.31 -1.61
CA GLU A 517 -2.45 -9.96 -0.75
C GLU A 517 -3.22 -11.19 -0.28
N VAL A 518 -2.64 -11.99 0.63
CA VAL A 518 -3.18 -13.32 0.99
C VAL A 518 -4.68 -13.35 1.30
N PRO A 519 -5.26 -12.40 2.06
CA PRO A 519 -6.69 -12.40 2.34
C PRO A 519 -7.56 -12.15 1.10
N ALA A 520 -7.03 -11.52 0.05
CA ALA A 520 -7.73 -11.39 -1.22
C ALA A 520 -7.85 -12.76 -1.90
N TYR A 521 -6.72 -13.45 -2.11
CA TYR A 521 -6.66 -14.73 -2.84
C TYR A 521 -7.31 -15.90 -2.08
N GLN A 522 -7.13 -15.94 -0.77
CA GLN A 522 -7.55 -17.06 0.09
C GLN A 522 -8.30 -16.54 1.33
N PRO A 523 -9.49 -15.92 1.16
CA PRO A 523 -10.15 -15.16 2.23
C PRO A 523 -10.52 -16.02 3.43
N GLU A 524 -11.10 -17.20 3.23
CA GLU A 524 -11.41 -18.11 4.36
C GLU A 524 -10.13 -18.55 5.07
N THR A 525 -9.11 -19.00 4.34
CA THR A 525 -7.84 -19.47 4.92
C THR A 525 -7.18 -18.38 5.76
N ALA A 526 -7.05 -17.17 5.21
CA ALA A 526 -6.46 -16.03 5.91
C ALA A 526 -7.25 -15.67 7.17
N TYR A 527 -8.58 -15.61 7.07
CA TYR A 527 -9.46 -15.38 8.21
C TYR A 527 -9.28 -16.43 9.32
N ARG A 528 -9.24 -17.73 8.96
CA ARG A 528 -9.03 -18.80 9.97
C ARG A 528 -7.68 -18.68 10.65
N ILE A 529 -6.60 -18.43 9.91
CA ILE A 529 -5.26 -18.27 10.47
C ILE A 529 -5.23 -17.07 11.43
N PHE A 530 -5.78 -15.92 11.02
CA PHE A 530 -5.87 -14.71 11.83
C PHE A 530 -6.64 -14.96 13.14
N MET A 531 -7.83 -15.57 13.06
CA MET A 531 -8.62 -15.89 14.24
C MET A 531 -7.90 -16.87 15.17
N ARG A 532 -7.25 -17.91 14.64
CA ARG A 532 -6.49 -18.87 15.46
C ARG A 532 -5.35 -18.18 16.21
N ALA A 533 -4.61 -17.29 15.54
CA ALA A 533 -3.52 -16.55 16.14
C ALA A 533 -3.98 -15.66 17.31
N LEU A 534 -5.00 -14.82 17.09
CA LEU A 534 -5.48 -13.84 18.09
C LEU A 534 -6.22 -14.50 19.27
N PHE A 535 -6.88 -15.64 19.03
CA PHE A 535 -7.67 -16.34 20.05
C PHE A 535 -6.96 -17.55 20.67
N ASN A 536 -5.64 -17.64 20.54
CA ASN A 536 -4.78 -18.62 21.22
C ASN A 536 -5.09 -20.09 20.86
N PHE A 537 -5.22 -20.36 19.56
CA PHE A 537 -5.33 -21.71 19.02
C PHE A 537 -4.15 -22.08 18.12
N ASP A 538 -3.92 -23.37 17.93
CA ASP A 538 -2.97 -23.85 16.93
C ASP A 538 -3.42 -23.43 15.53
N ILE A 539 -2.46 -23.00 14.70
CA ILE A 539 -2.76 -22.54 13.34
C ILE A 539 -3.23 -23.70 12.45
N ALA A 540 -2.74 -24.92 12.72
CA ALA A 540 -3.01 -26.11 11.91
C ALA A 540 -4.51 -26.45 11.87
N THR A 541 -5.17 -26.55 13.02
CA THR A 541 -6.53 -27.07 13.13
C THR A 541 -7.51 -26.14 13.84
N GLY A 542 -7.01 -25.26 14.72
CA GLY A 542 -7.85 -24.45 15.60
C GLY A 542 -8.48 -25.22 16.77
N ASN A 543 -8.06 -26.46 17.03
CA ASN A 543 -8.65 -27.33 18.06
C ASN A 543 -7.83 -27.42 19.35
N THR A 544 -6.58 -26.96 19.32
CA THR A 544 -5.65 -27.01 20.46
C THR A 544 -5.43 -25.60 20.98
N SER A 545 -5.73 -25.37 22.26
CA SER A 545 -5.43 -24.09 22.90
C SER A 545 -3.92 -23.96 23.15
N THR A 546 -3.28 -22.96 22.53
CA THR A 546 -1.87 -22.62 22.75
C THR A 546 -1.65 -21.92 24.09
N LEU A 547 -2.69 -21.31 24.68
CA LEU A 547 -2.65 -20.79 26.04
C LEU A 547 -2.51 -21.92 27.08
N GLN A 548 -3.22 -23.04 26.89
CA GLN A 548 -3.14 -24.20 27.79
C GLN A 548 -1.92 -25.07 27.52
N ASN A 549 -1.42 -25.07 26.28
CA ASN A 549 -0.23 -25.79 25.86
C ASN A 549 0.77 -24.82 25.23
N SER A 550 1.46 -24.05 26.09
CA SER A 550 2.44 -23.03 25.66
C SER A 550 3.61 -23.59 24.85
N ASN A 551 3.89 -24.88 24.97
CA ASN A 551 4.95 -25.58 24.24
C ASN A 551 4.38 -26.43 23.08
N TYR A 552 3.18 -26.09 22.58
CA TYR A 552 2.61 -26.73 21.39
C TYR A 552 3.62 -26.69 20.25
N SER A 553 3.77 -27.80 19.54
CA SER A 553 4.67 -27.91 18.40
C SER A 553 4.06 -28.81 17.33
N THR A 554 4.12 -28.39 16.08
CA THR A 554 3.67 -29.19 14.94
C THR A 554 4.65 -30.32 14.63
N THR A 555 4.13 -31.41 14.05
CA THR A 555 4.91 -32.58 13.66
C THR A 555 4.66 -32.93 12.20
N GLY A 556 5.72 -33.23 11.46
CA GLY A 556 5.65 -33.65 10.07
C GLY A 556 6.99 -33.44 9.35
N PRO A 557 7.03 -33.29 8.02
CA PRO A 557 8.27 -33.12 7.29
C PRO A 557 8.98 -31.79 7.60
N ASP A 558 10.30 -31.78 7.52
CA ASP A 558 11.12 -30.58 7.78
C ASP A 558 10.94 -29.49 6.70
N ASN A 559 10.48 -29.86 5.50
CA ASN A 559 10.20 -28.92 4.41
C ASN A 559 9.02 -29.41 3.56
N VAL A 560 8.46 -28.47 2.78
CA VAL A 560 7.29 -28.70 1.92
C VAL A 560 7.54 -28.31 0.46
N TYR A 561 8.80 -28.32 0.01
CA TYR A 561 9.18 -27.93 -1.36
C TYR A 561 8.65 -28.89 -2.44
N ASN A 562 8.28 -30.10 -2.05
CA ASN A 562 7.70 -31.11 -2.94
C ASN A 562 6.20 -30.90 -3.18
N ILE A 563 5.53 -30.04 -2.39
CA ILE A 563 4.12 -29.74 -2.59
C ILE A 563 4.01 -28.66 -3.67
N THR A 564 3.44 -29.03 -4.80
CA THR A 564 3.31 -28.22 -6.01
C THR A 564 1.84 -27.96 -6.33
N ASN A 565 1.57 -26.85 -6.99
CA ASN A 565 0.25 -26.43 -7.43
C ASN A 565 0.32 -26.04 -8.91
N GLU A 566 -0.82 -26.05 -9.59
CA GLU A 566 -0.89 -25.61 -10.98
C GLU A 566 -0.91 -24.07 -11.05
N PRO A 567 -0.25 -23.48 -12.06
CA PRO A 567 -0.39 -22.05 -12.35
C PRO A 567 -1.86 -21.70 -12.63
N ILE A 568 -2.24 -20.43 -12.39
CA ILE A 568 -3.58 -20.00 -12.79
C ILE A 568 -3.74 -20.10 -14.30
N LYS A 569 -4.99 -20.32 -14.73
CA LYS A 569 -5.36 -20.12 -16.13
C LYS A 569 -5.57 -18.63 -16.31
N ASP A 570 -4.94 -18.06 -17.34
CA ASP A 570 -5.01 -16.64 -17.68
C ASP A 570 -6.45 -16.10 -17.51
N PRO A 571 -6.67 -15.20 -16.53
CA PRO A 571 -7.99 -14.66 -16.24
C PRO A 571 -8.42 -13.60 -17.27
N GLY A 572 -7.52 -13.17 -18.16
CA GLY A 572 -7.68 -12.03 -19.05
C GLY A 572 -7.46 -10.70 -18.32
N SER A 573 -6.96 -9.70 -19.05
CA SER A 573 -6.77 -8.34 -18.51
C SER A 573 -8.07 -7.55 -18.47
N GLN A 574 -8.23 -6.75 -17.43
CA GLN A 574 -9.29 -5.79 -17.21
C GLN A 574 -8.61 -4.43 -16.99
N CYS A 575 -8.39 -3.69 -18.07
CA CYS A 575 -7.71 -2.40 -17.98
C CYS A 575 -8.56 -1.39 -17.21
N TYR A 576 -8.15 -1.07 -15.99
CA TYR A 576 -8.73 -0.06 -15.13
C TYR A 576 -7.86 1.20 -15.18
N VAL A 577 -8.36 2.31 -15.70
CA VAL A 577 -7.51 3.45 -16.09
C VAL A 577 -6.87 4.19 -14.91
N LEU A 578 -7.33 3.97 -13.67
CA LEU A 578 -6.66 4.49 -12.47
C LEU A 578 -5.46 3.63 -12.05
N ASP A 579 -5.44 2.34 -12.42
CA ASP A 579 -4.34 1.41 -12.24
C ASP A 579 -3.87 0.87 -13.62
N SER A 580 -3.02 1.66 -14.28
CA SER A 580 -2.56 1.34 -15.63
C SER A 580 -1.68 0.08 -15.71
N ALA A 581 -1.18 -0.44 -14.58
CA ALA A 581 -0.40 -1.68 -14.54
C ALA A 581 -1.23 -2.91 -14.93
N GLN A 582 -2.55 -2.85 -14.76
CA GLN A 582 -3.50 -3.91 -15.16
C GLN A 582 -3.91 -3.83 -16.63
N CYS A 583 -3.40 -2.86 -17.37
CA CYS A 583 -3.68 -2.69 -18.79
C CYS A 583 -2.61 -3.38 -19.63
N THR A 584 -3.02 -4.09 -20.69
CA THR A 584 -2.06 -4.44 -21.74
C THR A 584 -1.54 -3.19 -22.42
N THR A 585 -0.38 -3.31 -23.08
CA THR A 585 0.21 -2.20 -23.84
C THR A 585 -0.78 -1.65 -24.89
N GLU A 586 -1.55 -2.52 -25.55
CA GLU A 586 -2.55 -2.11 -26.55
C GLU A 586 -3.74 -1.39 -25.92
N GLN A 587 -4.27 -1.91 -24.80
CA GLN A 587 -5.35 -1.26 -24.06
C GLN A 587 -4.91 0.14 -23.61
N TRP A 588 -3.75 0.25 -22.96
CA TRP A 588 -3.24 1.54 -22.48
C TRP A 588 -2.98 2.54 -23.61
N ALA A 589 -2.40 2.09 -24.73
CA ALA A 589 -2.18 2.94 -25.90
C ALA A 589 -3.50 3.53 -26.44
N SER A 590 -4.59 2.77 -26.40
CA SER A 590 -5.93 3.25 -26.78
C SER A 590 -6.52 4.27 -25.81
N VAL A 591 -6.18 4.17 -24.52
CA VAL A 591 -6.57 5.17 -23.50
C VAL A 591 -5.81 6.47 -23.74
N VAL A 592 -4.48 6.40 -23.90
CA VAL A 592 -3.60 7.57 -24.13
C VAL A 592 -3.96 8.34 -25.39
N ASN A 593 -4.31 7.64 -26.48
CA ASN A 593 -4.69 8.30 -27.74
C ASN A 593 -6.17 8.74 -27.79
N GLY A 594 -6.95 8.48 -26.73
CA GLY A 594 -8.35 8.87 -26.60
C GLY A 594 -9.34 8.07 -27.44
N SER A 595 -8.93 6.92 -28.00
CA SER A 595 -9.82 6.04 -28.78
C SER A 595 -10.56 5.00 -27.95
N ALA A 596 -10.10 4.72 -26.73
CA ALA A 596 -10.76 3.79 -25.81
C ALA A 596 -12.13 4.32 -25.37
N GLU A 597 -13.14 3.45 -25.38
CA GLU A 597 -14.36 3.68 -24.62
C GLU A 597 -14.12 3.28 -23.16
N VAL A 598 -14.30 4.21 -22.24
CA VAL A 598 -14.08 3.98 -20.80
C VAL A 598 -15.38 4.23 -20.05
N ARG A 599 -15.81 3.27 -19.23
CA ARG A 599 -17.00 3.37 -18.36
C ARG A 599 -16.63 2.88 -16.97
N ASN A 600 -16.97 3.66 -15.95
CA ASN A 600 -16.57 3.39 -14.56
C ASN A 600 -15.07 3.10 -14.44
N TRP A 601 -14.25 3.89 -15.16
CA TRP A 601 -12.80 3.73 -15.27
C TRP A 601 -12.33 2.40 -15.90
N ILE A 602 -13.22 1.55 -16.40
CA ILE A 602 -12.88 0.29 -17.09
C ILE A 602 -12.89 0.51 -18.61
N VAL A 603 -11.86 0.04 -19.31
CA VAL A 603 -11.86 -0.01 -20.78
C VAL A 603 -12.87 -1.05 -21.26
N VAL A 604 -13.82 -0.61 -22.09
CA VAL A 604 -14.88 -1.45 -22.64
C VAL A 604 -14.36 -2.21 -23.85
N ASP A 605 -14.18 -3.52 -23.69
CA ASP A 605 -13.79 -4.44 -24.75
C ASP A 605 -14.57 -5.76 -24.67
N ALA A 606 -14.23 -6.74 -25.51
CA ALA A 606 -14.90 -8.03 -25.54
C ALA A 606 -14.73 -8.83 -24.23
N ASN A 607 -13.58 -8.68 -23.55
CA ASN A 607 -13.31 -9.35 -22.29
C ASN A 607 -14.11 -8.72 -21.15
N THR A 608 -13.99 -7.39 -20.98
CA THR A 608 -14.67 -6.68 -19.90
C THR A 608 -16.19 -6.68 -20.07
N THR A 609 -16.71 -6.68 -21.30
CA THR A 609 -18.16 -6.84 -21.54
C THR A 609 -18.66 -8.24 -21.20
N SER A 610 -17.81 -9.27 -21.31
CA SER A 610 -18.16 -10.64 -20.90
C SER A 610 -18.17 -10.79 -19.38
N LEU A 611 -17.24 -10.13 -18.69
CA LEU A 611 -17.10 -10.18 -17.23
C LEU A 611 -18.13 -9.30 -16.53
N PHE A 612 -18.44 -8.14 -17.11
CA PHE A 612 -19.36 -7.14 -16.59
C PHE A 612 -20.41 -6.78 -17.66
N PRO A 613 -21.47 -7.59 -17.83
CA PRO A 613 -22.48 -7.38 -18.88
C PRO A 613 -23.16 -6.00 -18.83
N ASP A 614 -23.26 -5.40 -17.64
CA ASP A 614 -23.84 -4.08 -17.44
C ASP A 614 -22.98 -2.95 -18.03
N LEU A 615 -21.68 -3.18 -18.28
CA LEU A 615 -20.84 -2.23 -19.01
C LEU A 615 -21.24 -2.11 -20.49
N GLY A 616 -21.82 -3.16 -21.10
CA GLY A 616 -22.19 -3.19 -22.52
C GLY A 616 -23.59 -2.64 -22.82
N ASN A 617 -24.52 -2.75 -21.88
CA ASN A 617 -25.89 -2.26 -22.03
C ASN A 617 -25.96 -0.79 -21.60
N GLY A 618 -25.69 0.14 -22.54
CA GLY A 618 -25.77 1.59 -22.31
C GLY A 618 -27.19 2.08 -21.95
N THR A 619 -27.69 1.77 -20.76
CA THR A 619 -28.83 2.46 -20.17
C THR A 619 -28.37 3.85 -19.77
N ASN A 620 -29.05 4.87 -20.32
CA ASN A 620 -28.99 6.29 -19.98
C ASN A 620 -29.32 6.56 -18.49
N GLY A 621 -28.53 6.02 -17.57
CA GLY A 621 -28.47 6.48 -16.19
C GLY A 621 -27.46 7.62 -16.12
N THR A 622 -27.90 8.79 -15.70
CA THR A 622 -27.11 10.02 -15.53
C THR A 622 -26.02 9.96 -14.45
N ASN A 623 -25.50 8.77 -14.13
CA ASN A 623 -24.43 8.57 -13.17
C ASN A 623 -23.15 8.11 -13.89
N SER A 624 -22.69 8.88 -14.88
CA SER A 624 -21.30 8.72 -15.36
C SER A 624 -20.38 9.21 -14.24
N THR A 625 -19.76 8.29 -13.52
CA THR A 625 -18.84 8.62 -12.41
C THR A 625 -17.42 8.96 -12.87
N GLY A 626 -17.08 8.88 -14.17
CA GLY A 626 -15.79 9.35 -14.70
C GLY A 626 -15.76 10.83 -15.11
N PRO A 627 -14.56 11.42 -15.37
CA PRO A 627 -14.45 12.79 -15.90
C PRO A 627 -15.08 12.83 -17.29
N SER A 628 -16.23 13.50 -17.40
CA SER A 628 -16.97 13.62 -18.65
C SER A 628 -16.15 14.36 -19.71
N GLY A 629 -15.65 13.64 -20.69
CA GLY A 629 -14.99 14.20 -21.87
C GLY A 629 -15.43 13.48 -23.13
N THR A 630 -16.65 13.74 -23.61
CA THR A 630 -17.03 13.73 -25.04
C THR A 630 -18.53 14.02 -25.19
N GLY A 631 -18.86 15.30 -25.33
CA GLY A 631 -20.20 15.73 -25.73
C GLY A 631 -20.10 16.89 -26.71
N THR A 632 -19.91 16.59 -28.00
CA THR A 632 -20.04 17.61 -29.05
C THR A 632 -21.51 18.01 -29.15
N PRO A 633 -21.91 19.27 -28.90
CA PRO A 633 -23.31 19.67 -29.04
C PRO A 633 -23.62 19.83 -30.53
N THR A 634 -24.50 18.98 -31.05
CA THR A 634 -25.11 19.24 -32.36
C THR A 634 -26.27 20.22 -32.15
N PRO A 635 -26.28 21.43 -32.73
CA PRO A 635 -27.42 22.33 -32.57
C PRO A 635 -28.52 21.92 -33.54
N SER A 636 -29.65 21.46 -33.02
CA SER A 636 -30.89 21.43 -33.77
C SER A 636 -31.50 22.84 -33.80
N ALA A 637 -31.51 23.48 -34.96
CA ALA A 637 -32.43 24.59 -35.23
C ALA A 637 -32.93 24.51 -36.68
N SER A 638 -34.25 24.35 -36.80
CA SER A 638 -35.01 24.40 -38.03
C SER A 638 -35.19 25.83 -38.55
N THR A 639 -35.17 25.97 -39.89
CA THR A 639 -35.96 26.85 -40.78
C THR A 639 -35.22 27.79 -41.75
N THR A 640 -35.48 27.52 -43.03
CA THR A 640 -35.74 28.41 -44.19
C THR A 640 -34.62 29.24 -44.85
N GLY A 641 -34.34 28.92 -46.12
CA GLY A 641 -34.42 29.90 -47.22
C GLY A 641 -33.17 30.18 -48.06
N GLY A 642 -33.08 29.54 -49.24
CA GLY A 642 -32.71 30.21 -50.51
C GLY A 642 -31.25 30.16 -51.01
N GLY A 643 -31.08 29.71 -52.26
CA GLY A 643 -30.06 30.21 -53.22
C GLY A 643 -28.89 29.28 -53.57
N ALA A 644 -28.77 28.91 -54.85
CA ALA A 644 -27.70 28.10 -55.47
C ALA A 644 -26.55 29.00 -56.03
N PRO A 645 -25.64 28.52 -56.93
CA PRO A 645 -24.42 27.71 -56.71
C PRO A 645 -23.13 28.31 -57.37
N GLY A 646 -21.95 27.66 -57.24
CA GLY A 646 -20.74 27.92 -58.05
C GLY A 646 -19.45 27.39 -57.40
N GLU A 647 -18.78 26.35 -57.94
CA GLU A 647 -17.71 26.34 -58.97
C GLU A 647 -16.27 26.70 -58.50
N SER A 648 -15.42 25.66 -58.43
CA SER A 648 -14.06 25.47 -58.99
C SER A 648 -12.83 26.36 -58.66
N SER A 649 -11.67 25.68 -58.73
CA SER A 649 -10.27 26.15 -58.95
C SER A 649 -9.54 26.75 -57.73
N GLY A 650 -8.23 26.60 -57.52
CA GLY A 650 -7.14 25.97 -58.25
C GLY A 650 -5.79 26.59 -57.83
N ALA A 651 -4.80 25.74 -57.57
CA ALA A 651 -3.34 25.91 -57.78
C ALA A 651 -2.49 27.04 -57.11
N GLY A 652 -1.29 26.61 -56.68
CA GLY A 652 -0.02 27.37 -56.74
C GLY A 652 0.59 27.72 -55.38
N SER A 653 1.91 27.63 -55.10
CA SER A 653 3.10 27.06 -55.74
C SER A 653 4.35 27.54 -54.98
N ARG A 654 5.35 26.65 -54.78
CA ARG A 654 6.84 26.89 -54.73
C ARG A 654 7.40 27.79 -53.61
N ALA A 655 8.65 27.71 -53.13
CA ALA A 655 9.91 26.98 -53.35
C ALA A 655 10.77 27.19 -52.06
N PHE A 656 11.51 26.23 -51.50
CA PHE A 656 12.81 25.64 -51.86
C PHE A 656 14.08 26.50 -51.67
N GLY A 657 15.06 25.90 -50.97
CA GLY A 657 16.50 26.21 -50.94
C GLY A 657 17.03 26.26 -49.50
N GLY A 658 17.92 25.41 -48.98
CA GLY A 658 18.98 24.54 -49.53
C GLY A 658 20.27 24.89 -48.74
N GLU A 659 20.71 24.11 -47.75
CA GLU A 659 21.56 22.90 -47.77
C GLU A 659 23.10 23.18 -47.64
N VAL A 660 23.77 22.27 -46.92
CA VAL A 660 25.20 21.81 -47.01
C VAL A 660 26.24 22.22 -45.94
N TRP A 661 26.51 21.23 -45.05
CA TRP A 661 27.76 20.65 -44.50
C TRP A 661 29.14 21.37 -44.54
N ARG A 662 29.90 21.22 -43.44
CA ARG A 662 31.33 20.78 -43.43
C ARG A 662 31.83 20.33 -42.03
N VAL A 663 32.88 19.51 -42.05
CA VAL A 663 33.40 18.60 -41.00
C VAL A 663 34.81 18.99 -40.51
N ALA A 664 35.10 18.62 -39.24
CA ALA A 664 36.38 18.27 -38.57
C ALA A 664 37.39 19.32 -38.04
N GLY A 665 37.81 19.06 -36.78
CA GLY A 665 39.07 19.48 -36.15
C GLY A 665 39.18 18.94 -34.71
N LEU A 666 40.07 17.96 -34.48
CA LEU A 666 40.45 17.35 -33.19
C LEU A 666 41.57 18.16 -32.50
N GLU A 667 41.60 18.21 -31.16
CA GLU A 667 42.80 17.87 -30.36
C GLU A 667 42.49 17.62 -28.86
N MET A 668 43.39 16.89 -28.21
CA MET A 668 43.21 15.95 -27.10
C MET A 668 43.36 16.54 -25.68
N GLY A 669 42.65 15.92 -24.72
CA GLY A 669 42.93 16.00 -23.27
C GLY A 669 42.37 14.76 -22.55
N VAL A 670 43.27 13.97 -21.98
CA VAL A 670 43.03 12.67 -21.30
C VAL A 670 42.46 12.90 -19.89
N ILE A 671 41.52 12.05 -19.44
CA ILE A 671 41.36 11.41 -18.10
C ILE A 671 39.87 11.11 -17.82
N GLY A 672 39.55 9.84 -17.55
CA GLY A 672 38.36 9.44 -16.78
C GLY A 672 37.16 8.93 -17.58
N THR A 673 37.23 7.70 -18.09
CA THR A 673 36.07 6.98 -18.62
C THR A 673 35.22 6.45 -17.45
N VAL A 674 34.20 7.21 -17.04
CA VAL A 674 33.00 6.66 -16.38
C VAL A 674 31.91 6.71 -17.45
N VAL A 675 31.60 5.54 -18.02
CA VAL A 675 30.52 5.40 -18.99
C VAL A 675 29.21 5.65 -18.25
N LEU A 676 28.41 6.57 -18.80
CA LEU A 676 27.06 6.90 -18.36
C LEU A 676 26.23 5.64 -18.11
N ALA A 677 26.02 5.33 -16.84
CA ALA A 677 25.00 4.42 -16.35
C ALA A 677 23.77 5.26 -15.93
N THR A 678 23.06 5.87 -16.88
CA THR A 678 21.83 6.61 -16.62
C THR A 678 20.95 6.66 -17.87
N GLY A 679 20.59 5.47 -18.35
CA GLY A 679 19.37 5.28 -19.12
C GLY A 679 18.40 4.57 -18.19
N LEU A 680 17.47 5.33 -17.63
CA LEU A 680 16.20 4.91 -17.04
C LEU A 680 16.11 3.40 -16.79
N ALA A 681 16.35 3.02 -15.53
CA ALA A 681 15.72 1.84 -14.94
C ALA A 681 14.21 2.04 -15.11
N MET A 682 13.70 1.59 -16.25
CA MET A 682 12.28 1.35 -16.48
C MET A 682 11.70 0.74 -15.22
N LEU A 683 10.58 1.30 -14.76
CA LEU A 683 9.67 0.59 -13.89
C LEU A 683 10.29 0.18 -12.54
N SER A 684 10.31 1.13 -11.59
CA SER A 684 9.64 0.79 -10.33
C SER A 684 8.22 0.41 -10.75
N VAL A 685 7.98 -0.89 -10.98
CA VAL A 685 6.68 -1.42 -11.41
C VAL A 685 5.61 -0.72 -10.58
N LEU A 686 4.78 0.07 -11.28
CA LEU A 686 4.13 1.28 -10.79
C LEU A 686 3.75 1.24 -9.30
N LEU A 687 4.39 2.13 -8.52
CA LEU A 687 4.20 2.51 -7.10
C LEU A 687 4.80 1.59 -6.01
#